data_AF-A0A5C6V1H4-F1
#
_entry.id   AF-A0A5C6V1H4-F1
#
_cell.length_a   1.000
_cell.length_b   1.000
_cell.length_c   1.000
_cell.angle_alpha   90.00
_cell.angle_beta   90.00
_cell.angle_gamma   90.00
#
_symmetry.space_group_name_H-M   'P 1'
#
loop_
_entity.id
_entity.type
_entity.pdbx_description
1 polymer ?
#
loop_
_entity_poly.entity_id
_entity_poly.type
_entity_poly.pdbx_seq_one_letter_code
_entity_poly.pdbx_strand_id
1 'polypeptide(L)'
;MRDLLRRALLVALPVLLAGCAAQKAWRDGQQFVAQGKVDEGLAKLEEAVKQEPQDASYRATWIAEREKALVRYDEQGDRFAAGGARDAARKMYEHALAIEPNNERALAGVAALESSARIDGLLGRAEALAARQQPDEARRILNVVLTEAPANRRALALKRRLNADTGAARVETALAVAYRKPIRIDFRDAPLKQVFEVISHSSGLNFLFDKDVKTDQRTSIFLKNSTIDATVRYVLATNQLAQQVLDENTVLIYPATAPKLKDYQELAVRTFFLSNADAKTVANTLKTIVKSHDVVADEKLNMVIVRDTPDAIRMAEKLVTLQDVAEPEVMLEVEVLEVQRTRLQHLGIAWPGSVTVTPLPVGGVVSPVVSGSTPGSPFGGTNGGSFGSTPSTNASPSLTLHDLLNQTSRTLGLSSLQATINTNLQDSDAKLLTNPRIRVHNHEKAKILIGERVPNITSTATSTGFVSQSVNYLDIGLTLSVEPSIYLDDSVGIKVSLEVSSLLNQVSGAAGTTAYEIGTRTASTVLQLKNGETDVLAGLIDSQERTSGNKLPGLGQLPVLGRLFGATTDDDKNTEIVLSITPHLIRNIQRPDADLAYFTSGTESNMRSMIQSNGFPAPSASPSPSLNASSTIEGAARQTSSGSPNGLNNGYGAGNGTNGAYGATGAYGSSGAYSTNGAYGAGTGGYSGVGDGSAPYVGGAGAGVGTAQMTVQGPPQVKVGDSVSVAITMQADQPVTSVSSNVSFDSTKLQFIGVTEGDFLKQGGSPTSFSNRLAQGGHLILSDSVQGGSGASSTGTFAVLSFKALAATSQTSVQIQPGSIIGVSGTPITMAPPSAYTFGVVGVQ
;
A
#
# COMPACT_ATOMS: atom_id res chain seq x y z
N MET A 1 -4.85 30.96 62.28
CA MET A 1 -4.18 29.66 62.03
C MET A 1 -4.93 28.46 62.62
N ARG A 2 -5.23 28.40 63.93
CA ARG A 2 -5.89 27.22 64.55
C ARG A 2 -7.19 26.76 63.87
N ASP A 3 -8.07 27.67 63.45
CA ASP A 3 -9.31 27.28 62.74
C ASP A 3 -9.10 26.84 61.28
N LEU A 4 -8.07 27.35 60.61
CA LEU A 4 -7.67 26.85 59.29
C LEU A 4 -7.15 25.40 59.39
N LEU A 5 -6.35 25.11 60.41
CA LEU A 5 -5.89 23.75 60.72
C LEU A 5 -7.04 22.81 61.08
N ARG A 6 -8.03 23.25 61.88
CA ARG A 6 -9.24 22.46 62.19
C ARG A 6 -10.11 22.20 60.97
N ARG A 7 -10.30 23.19 60.09
CA ARG A 7 -11.07 23.03 58.85
C ARG A 7 -10.34 22.12 57.85
N ALA A 8 -9.02 22.26 57.71
CA ALA A 8 -8.21 21.34 56.90
C ALA A 8 -8.29 19.89 57.43
N LEU A 9 -8.20 19.68 58.74
CA LEU A 9 -8.32 18.35 59.35
C LEU A 9 -9.71 17.72 59.13
N LEU A 10 -10.79 18.51 59.21
CA LEU A 10 -12.16 18.06 58.96
C LEU A 10 -12.44 17.71 57.49
N VAL A 11 -11.71 18.30 56.54
CA VAL A 11 -11.79 17.94 55.11
C VAL A 11 -10.86 16.77 54.77
N ALA A 12 -9.71 16.64 55.42
CA ALA A 12 -8.77 15.54 55.19
C ALA A 12 -9.26 14.19 55.74
N LEU A 13 -9.98 14.18 56.86
CA LEU A 13 -10.45 12.94 57.50
C LEU A 13 -11.36 12.05 56.61
N PRO A 14 -12.39 12.58 55.91
CA PRO A 14 -13.19 11.75 55.00
C PRO A 14 -12.42 11.27 53.76
N VAL A 15 -11.45 12.06 53.26
CA VAL A 15 -10.60 11.66 52.12
C VAL A 15 -9.68 10.49 52.50
N LEU A 16 -9.09 10.52 53.70
CA LEU A 16 -8.26 9.41 54.21
C LEU A 16 -9.06 8.13 54.49
N LEU A 17 -10.34 8.25 54.86
CA LEU A 17 -11.22 7.10 55.09
C LEU A 17 -11.71 6.46 53.77
N ALA A 18 -11.92 7.25 52.71
CA ALA A 18 -12.32 6.74 51.40
C ALA A 18 -11.26 5.81 50.78
N GLY A 19 -9.99 6.24 50.74
CA GLY A 19 -8.90 5.43 50.19
C GLY A 19 -8.63 4.13 50.96
N CYS A 20 -8.98 4.06 52.25
CA CYS A 20 -8.88 2.82 53.02
C CYS A 20 -9.95 1.79 52.63
N ALA A 21 -11.14 2.23 52.21
CA ALA A 21 -12.21 1.35 51.75
C ALA A 21 -11.92 0.79 50.34
N ALA A 22 -11.50 1.66 49.41
CA ALA A 22 -11.20 1.26 48.04
C ALA A 22 -10.02 0.27 47.97
N GLN A 23 -8.94 0.56 48.69
CA GLN A 23 -7.77 -0.32 48.81
C GLN A 23 -8.11 -1.68 49.44
N LYS A 24 -9.10 -1.75 50.34
CA LYS A 24 -9.58 -3.04 50.87
C LYS A 24 -10.37 -3.81 49.81
N ALA A 25 -11.35 -3.17 49.17
CA ALA A 25 -12.15 -3.80 48.12
C ALA A 25 -11.28 -4.34 46.96
N TRP A 26 -10.23 -3.61 46.59
CA TRP A 26 -9.26 -4.03 45.58
C TRP A 26 -8.50 -5.31 45.97
N ARG A 27 -7.99 -5.39 47.21
CA ARG A 27 -7.30 -6.59 47.73
C ARG A 27 -8.22 -7.79 47.87
N ASP A 28 -9.42 -7.58 48.43
CA ASP A 28 -10.43 -8.63 48.56
C ASP A 28 -10.81 -9.17 47.17
N GLY A 29 -10.99 -8.30 46.18
CA GLY A 29 -11.25 -8.66 44.78
C GLY A 29 -10.14 -9.51 44.16
N GLN A 30 -8.88 -9.11 44.30
CA GLN A 30 -7.74 -9.92 43.83
C GLN A 30 -7.66 -11.28 44.52
N GLN A 31 -7.97 -11.38 45.81
CA GLN A 31 -8.00 -12.66 46.52
C GLN A 31 -9.11 -13.58 46.00
N PHE A 32 -10.31 -13.07 45.70
CA PHE A 32 -11.37 -13.88 45.11
C PHE A 32 -11.03 -14.37 43.69
N VAL A 33 -10.43 -13.51 42.86
CA VAL A 33 -9.91 -13.93 41.53
C VAL A 33 -8.86 -15.03 41.68
N ALA A 34 -7.90 -14.88 42.60
CA ALA A 34 -6.88 -15.89 42.88
C ALA A 34 -7.44 -17.21 43.44
N GLN A 35 -8.58 -17.18 44.12
CA GLN A 35 -9.32 -18.37 44.56
C GLN A 35 -10.20 -19.00 43.46
N GLY A 36 -10.17 -18.46 42.23
CA GLY A 36 -10.99 -18.92 41.11
C GLY A 36 -12.44 -18.45 41.15
N LYS A 37 -12.83 -17.63 42.13
CA LYS A 37 -14.15 -17.02 42.27
C LYS A 37 -14.24 -15.71 41.49
N VAL A 38 -14.22 -15.85 40.16
CA VAL A 38 -14.09 -14.71 39.24
C VAL A 38 -15.20 -13.68 39.43
N ASP A 39 -16.46 -14.11 39.51
CA ASP A 39 -17.62 -13.19 39.58
C ASP A 39 -17.65 -12.38 40.90
N GLU A 40 -17.37 -13.03 42.04
CA GLU A 40 -17.24 -12.37 43.36
C GLU A 40 -16.05 -11.37 43.35
N GLY A 41 -14.95 -11.73 42.69
CA GLY A 41 -13.77 -10.90 42.56
C GLY A 41 -13.98 -9.67 41.67
N LEU A 42 -14.65 -9.83 40.52
CA LEU A 42 -14.99 -8.73 39.62
C LEU A 42 -15.92 -7.72 40.27
N ALA A 43 -16.93 -8.19 41.02
CA ALA A 43 -17.83 -7.30 41.76
C ALA A 43 -17.07 -6.46 42.82
N LYS A 44 -16.07 -7.04 43.48
CA LYS A 44 -15.21 -6.34 44.44
C LYS A 44 -14.21 -5.36 43.81
N LEU A 45 -13.66 -5.70 42.63
CA LEU A 45 -12.84 -4.79 41.84
C LEU A 45 -13.66 -3.63 41.27
N GLU A 46 -14.90 -3.88 40.85
CA GLU A 46 -15.84 -2.83 40.40
C GLU A 46 -16.22 -1.89 41.56
N GLU A 47 -16.43 -2.43 42.77
CA GLU A 47 -16.66 -1.63 43.98
C GLU A 47 -15.47 -0.69 44.28
N ALA A 48 -14.22 -1.16 44.13
CA ALA A 48 -13.03 -0.32 44.28
C ALA A 48 -12.98 0.82 43.24
N VAL A 49 -13.28 0.53 41.97
CA VAL A 49 -13.34 1.52 40.88
C VAL A 49 -14.45 2.55 41.09
N LYS A 50 -15.61 2.14 41.64
CA LYS A 50 -16.72 3.04 41.99
C LYS A 50 -16.37 3.97 43.15
N GLN A 51 -15.54 3.51 44.10
CA GLN A 51 -15.11 4.33 45.24
C GLN A 51 -14.01 5.34 44.86
N GLU A 52 -13.04 4.97 44.01
CA GLU A 52 -11.97 5.87 43.55
C GLU A 52 -11.81 5.88 42.01
N PRO A 53 -12.71 6.56 41.26
CA PRO A 53 -12.73 6.52 39.79
C PRO A 53 -11.57 7.25 39.10
N GLN A 54 -10.73 7.98 39.84
CA GLN A 54 -9.53 8.63 39.30
C GLN A 54 -8.27 7.76 39.39
N ASP A 55 -8.24 6.72 40.21
CA ASP A 55 -7.07 5.83 40.29
C ASP A 55 -6.96 5.02 38.98
N ALA A 56 -5.80 5.12 38.32
CA ALA A 56 -5.53 4.40 37.08
C ALA A 56 -5.25 2.90 37.32
N SER A 57 -4.68 2.54 38.47
CA SER A 57 -4.31 1.17 38.81
C SER A 57 -5.52 0.28 39.07
N TYR A 58 -6.50 0.75 39.86
CA TYR A 58 -7.73 0.00 40.12
C TYR A 58 -8.52 -0.22 38.82
N ARG A 59 -8.67 0.83 38.01
CA ARG A 59 -9.32 0.75 36.68
C ARG A 59 -8.60 -0.24 35.76
N ALA A 60 -7.27 -0.18 35.66
CA ALA A 60 -6.49 -1.12 34.86
C ALA A 60 -6.67 -2.57 35.33
N THR A 61 -6.63 -2.83 36.65
CA THR A 61 -6.86 -4.19 37.18
C THR A 61 -8.28 -4.71 36.97
N TRP A 62 -9.31 -3.86 37.13
CA TRP A 62 -10.69 -4.26 36.87
C TRP A 62 -10.91 -4.58 35.39
N ILE A 63 -10.40 -3.75 34.47
CA ILE A 63 -10.47 -4.00 33.02
C ILE A 63 -9.74 -5.31 32.67
N ALA A 64 -8.51 -5.50 33.16
CA ALA A 64 -7.70 -6.68 32.85
C ALA A 64 -8.32 -7.99 33.35
N GLU A 65 -8.90 -8.02 34.55
CA GLU A 65 -9.59 -9.22 35.05
C GLU A 65 -10.96 -9.42 34.39
N ARG A 66 -11.68 -8.34 34.03
CA ARG A 66 -12.94 -8.45 33.27
C ARG A 66 -12.71 -9.13 31.92
N GLU A 67 -11.68 -8.69 31.18
CA GLU A 67 -11.33 -9.23 29.88
C GLU A 67 -10.97 -10.72 29.95
N LYS A 68 -10.13 -11.11 30.92
CA LYS A 68 -9.79 -12.52 31.16
C LYS A 68 -11.02 -13.38 31.48
N ALA A 69 -11.99 -12.84 32.22
CA ALA A 69 -13.22 -13.54 32.55
C ALA A 69 -14.09 -13.75 31.32
N LEU A 70 -14.29 -12.71 30.49
CA LEU A 70 -15.05 -12.76 29.24
C LEU A 70 -14.46 -13.80 28.29
N VAL A 71 -13.16 -13.71 27.99
CA VAL A 71 -12.44 -14.68 27.14
C VAL A 71 -12.59 -16.10 27.67
N ARG A 72 -12.48 -16.31 29.00
CA ARG A 72 -12.64 -17.62 29.64
C ARG A 72 -14.06 -18.17 29.53
N TYR A 73 -15.10 -17.33 29.61
CA TYR A 73 -16.49 -17.78 29.44
C TYR A 73 -16.82 -18.06 27.97
N ASP A 74 -16.40 -17.19 27.05
CA ASP A 74 -16.61 -17.37 25.61
C ASP A 74 -15.89 -18.64 25.10
N GLU A 75 -14.64 -18.90 25.50
CA GLU A 75 -13.96 -20.15 25.15
C GLU A 75 -14.66 -21.40 25.70
N GLN A 76 -15.25 -21.34 26.90
CA GLN A 76 -16.02 -22.46 27.44
C GLN A 76 -17.33 -22.65 26.67
N GLY A 77 -18.02 -21.56 26.30
CA GLY A 77 -19.18 -21.58 25.42
C GLY A 77 -18.88 -22.25 24.08
N ASP A 78 -17.81 -21.81 23.42
CA ASP A 78 -17.35 -22.36 22.13
C ASP A 78 -17.00 -23.86 22.24
N ARG A 79 -16.32 -24.28 23.31
CA ARG A 79 -16.00 -25.70 23.56
C ARG A 79 -17.26 -26.55 23.78
N PHE A 80 -18.23 -26.06 24.55
CA PHE A 80 -19.51 -26.77 24.73
C PHE A 80 -20.34 -26.80 23.45
N ALA A 81 -20.32 -25.72 22.65
CA ALA A 81 -21.00 -25.66 21.35
C ALA A 81 -20.40 -26.68 20.36
N ALA A 82 -19.07 -26.73 20.25
CA ALA A 82 -18.34 -27.71 19.45
C ALA A 82 -18.58 -29.16 19.92
N GLY A 83 -18.74 -29.36 21.24
CA GLY A 83 -19.12 -30.64 21.84
C GLY A 83 -20.61 -31.01 21.70
N GLY A 84 -21.44 -30.16 21.09
CA GLY A 84 -22.89 -30.38 20.94
C GLY A 84 -23.72 -30.15 22.21
N ALA A 85 -23.11 -29.72 23.31
CA ALA A 85 -23.75 -29.49 24.60
C ALA A 85 -24.44 -28.11 24.67
N ARG A 86 -25.49 -27.93 23.86
CA ARG A 86 -26.20 -26.65 23.64
C ARG A 86 -26.56 -25.89 24.92
N ASP A 87 -27.13 -26.57 25.92
CA ASP A 87 -27.58 -25.92 27.16
C ASP A 87 -26.42 -25.50 28.08
N ALA A 88 -25.28 -26.20 28.01
CA ALA A 88 -24.06 -25.79 28.71
C ALA A 88 -23.39 -24.61 28.02
N ALA A 89 -23.35 -24.62 26.68
CA ALA A 89 -22.83 -23.52 25.87
C ALA A 89 -23.62 -22.21 26.10
N ARG A 90 -24.96 -22.29 26.05
CA ARG A 90 -25.84 -21.13 26.33
C ARG A 90 -25.52 -20.49 27.68
N LYS A 91 -25.40 -21.28 28.75
CA LYS A 91 -25.07 -20.76 30.09
C LYS A 91 -23.75 -20.00 30.12
N MET A 92 -22.71 -20.49 29.43
CA MET A 92 -21.41 -19.79 29.41
C MET A 92 -21.50 -18.44 28.70
N TYR A 93 -22.19 -18.36 27.55
CA TYR A 93 -22.44 -17.08 26.88
C TYR A 93 -23.36 -16.16 27.73
N GLU A 94 -24.36 -16.70 28.44
CA GLU A 94 -25.18 -15.93 29.39
C GLU A 94 -24.33 -15.34 30.53
N HIS A 95 -23.33 -16.06 31.05
CA HIS A 95 -22.37 -15.52 32.02
C HIS A 95 -21.52 -14.38 31.44
N ALA A 96 -21.06 -14.50 30.18
CA ALA A 96 -20.34 -13.42 29.50
C ALA A 96 -21.23 -12.18 29.29
N LEU A 97 -22.49 -12.36 28.88
CA LEU A 97 -23.47 -11.28 28.70
C LEU A 97 -23.91 -10.63 30.03
N ALA A 98 -23.86 -11.35 31.15
CA ALA A 98 -24.11 -10.79 32.47
C ALA A 98 -22.98 -9.85 32.94
N ILE A 99 -21.75 -10.06 32.47
CA ILE A 99 -20.59 -9.18 32.71
C ILE A 99 -20.60 -8.00 31.72
N GLU A 100 -20.84 -8.27 30.45
CA GLU A 100 -20.87 -7.26 29.39
C GLU A 100 -22.04 -7.51 28.42
N PRO A 101 -23.18 -6.80 28.59
CA PRO A 101 -24.39 -7.01 27.78
C PRO A 101 -24.23 -6.80 26.27
N ASN A 102 -23.14 -6.15 25.85
CA ASN A 102 -22.83 -5.87 24.44
C ASN A 102 -21.63 -6.70 23.93
N ASN A 103 -21.28 -7.82 24.57
CA ASN A 103 -20.28 -8.75 24.04
C ASN A 103 -20.79 -9.39 22.74
N GLU A 104 -20.28 -8.91 21.60
CA GLU A 104 -20.66 -9.38 20.27
C GLU A 104 -20.42 -10.88 20.06
N ARG A 105 -19.34 -11.44 20.66
CA ARG A 105 -18.99 -12.86 20.55
C ARG A 105 -20.02 -13.73 21.27
N ALA A 106 -20.39 -13.35 22.49
CA ALA A 106 -21.40 -14.07 23.26
C ALA A 106 -22.80 -13.97 22.61
N LEU A 107 -23.18 -12.80 22.09
CA LEU A 107 -24.42 -12.61 21.32
C LEU A 107 -24.45 -13.50 20.05
N ALA A 108 -23.35 -13.52 19.29
CA ALA A 108 -23.21 -14.36 18.10
C ALA A 108 -23.26 -15.86 18.46
N GLY A 109 -22.64 -16.26 19.57
CA GLY A 109 -22.69 -17.63 20.10
C GLY A 109 -24.11 -18.10 20.42
N VAL A 110 -24.90 -17.29 21.13
CA VAL A 110 -26.32 -17.59 21.42
C VAL A 110 -27.14 -17.70 20.13
N ALA A 111 -26.98 -16.76 19.19
CA ALA A 111 -27.69 -16.79 17.90
C ALA A 111 -27.32 -18.01 17.03
N ALA A 112 -26.05 -18.44 17.08
CA ALA A 112 -25.57 -19.65 16.41
C ALA A 112 -26.19 -20.93 17.03
N LEU A 113 -26.33 -20.99 18.36
CA LEU A 113 -26.99 -22.11 19.03
C LEU A 113 -28.46 -22.22 18.63
N GLU A 114 -29.19 -21.10 18.60
CA GLU A 114 -30.61 -21.07 18.24
C GLU A 114 -30.87 -21.38 16.76
N SER A 115 -30.08 -20.82 15.85
CA SER A 115 -30.18 -21.17 14.43
C SER A 115 -29.88 -22.66 14.20
N SER A 116 -28.85 -23.22 14.86
CA SER A 116 -28.55 -24.65 14.75
C SER A 116 -29.71 -25.55 15.21
N ALA A 117 -30.41 -25.18 16.30
CA ALA A 117 -31.55 -25.92 16.82
C ALA A 117 -32.78 -25.83 15.87
N ARG A 118 -33.01 -24.66 15.27
CA ARG A 118 -34.04 -24.46 14.24
C ARG A 118 -33.78 -25.31 13.00
N ILE A 119 -32.54 -25.31 12.51
CA ILE A 119 -32.09 -26.09 11.36
C ILE A 119 -32.30 -27.60 11.61
N ASP A 120 -31.91 -28.12 12.77
CA ASP A 120 -32.13 -29.53 13.13
C ASP A 120 -33.62 -29.89 13.16
N GLY A 121 -34.48 -29.01 13.69
CA GLY A 121 -35.93 -29.22 13.72
C GLY A 121 -36.57 -29.24 12.32
N LEU A 122 -36.18 -28.30 11.45
CA LEU A 122 -36.63 -28.26 10.06
C LEU A 122 -36.13 -29.48 9.27
N LEU A 123 -34.87 -29.87 9.47
CA LEU A 123 -34.29 -31.05 8.85
C LEU A 123 -34.99 -32.34 9.29
N GLY A 124 -35.27 -32.51 10.59
CA GLY A 124 -36.04 -33.66 11.10
C GLY A 124 -37.45 -33.73 10.49
N ARG A 125 -38.10 -32.57 10.26
CA ARG A 125 -39.38 -32.50 9.54
C ARG A 125 -39.25 -32.88 8.07
N ALA A 126 -38.19 -32.44 7.39
CA ALA A 126 -37.90 -32.82 5.99
C ALA A 126 -37.58 -34.32 5.85
N GLU A 127 -36.80 -34.89 6.77
CA GLU A 127 -36.53 -36.33 6.87
C GLU A 127 -37.84 -37.13 7.08
N ALA A 128 -38.75 -36.65 7.95
CA ALA A 128 -40.04 -37.28 8.18
C ALA A 128 -41.01 -37.19 6.98
N LEU A 129 -41.02 -36.09 6.23
CA LEU A 129 -41.81 -35.97 5.00
C LEU A 129 -41.25 -36.84 3.86
N ALA A 130 -39.93 -36.94 3.73
CA ALA A 130 -39.29 -37.85 2.80
C ALA A 130 -39.66 -39.32 3.11
N ALA A 131 -39.65 -39.72 4.39
CA ALA A 131 -40.10 -41.05 4.82
C ALA A 131 -41.59 -41.32 4.53
N ARG A 132 -42.43 -40.28 4.41
CA ARG A 132 -43.85 -40.36 4.04
C ARG A 132 -44.11 -40.30 2.52
N GLN A 133 -43.07 -40.45 1.70
CA GLN A 133 -43.16 -40.36 0.23
C GLN A 133 -43.70 -39.02 -0.30
N GLN A 134 -43.42 -37.91 0.39
CA GLN A 134 -43.78 -36.54 -0.04
C GLN A 134 -42.52 -35.75 -0.45
N PRO A 135 -41.86 -36.10 -1.57
CA PRO A 135 -40.54 -35.57 -1.92
C PRO A 135 -40.54 -34.07 -2.20
N ASP A 136 -41.59 -33.52 -2.81
CA ASP A 136 -41.64 -32.10 -3.18
C ASP A 136 -41.85 -31.18 -1.97
N GLU A 137 -42.58 -31.64 -0.96
CA GLU A 137 -42.73 -30.92 0.31
C GLU A 137 -41.45 -31.01 1.16
N ALA A 138 -40.81 -32.18 1.19
CA ALA A 138 -39.49 -32.36 1.78
C ALA A 138 -38.42 -31.46 1.12
N ARG A 139 -38.43 -31.35 -0.23
CA ARG A 139 -37.54 -30.45 -1.00
C ARG A 139 -37.76 -28.97 -0.64
N ARG A 140 -39.00 -28.52 -0.46
CA ARG A 140 -39.29 -27.12 -0.06
C ARG A 140 -38.65 -26.78 1.29
N ILE A 141 -38.83 -27.62 2.30
CA ILE A 141 -38.22 -27.42 3.62
C ILE A 141 -36.69 -27.53 3.55
N LEU A 142 -36.19 -28.51 2.77
CA LEU A 142 -34.75 -28.72 2.60
C LEU A 142 -34.05 -27.55 1.89
N ASN A 143 -34.71 -26.90 0.94
CA ASN A 143 -34.17 -25.70 0.29
C ASN A 143 -33.99 -24.56 1.30
N VAL A 144 -34.95 -24.33 2.22
CA VAL A 144 -34.81 -23.34 3.30
C VAL A 144 -33.59 -23.66 4.18
N VAL A 145 -33.45 -24.93 4.59
CA VAL A 145 -32.30 -25.40 5.38
C VAL A 145 -30.96 -25.20 4.65
N LEU A 146 -30.92 -25.39 3.33
CA LEU A 146 -29.70 -25.21 2.54
C LEU A 146 -29.40 -23.75 2.19
N THR A 147 -30.38 -22.85 2.24
CA THR A 147 -30.16 -21.40 2.16
C THR A 147 -29.52 -20.88 3.44
N GLU A 148 -29.97 -21.35 4.62
CA GLU A 148 -29.38 -20.95 5.92
C GLU A 148 -28.04 -21.67 6.21
N ALA A 149 -27.89 -22.95 5.83
CA ALA A 149 -26.73 -23.77 6.13
C ALA A 149 -26.29 -24.65 4.93
N PRO A 150 -25.68 -24.06 3.88
CA PRO A 150 -25.34 -24.77 2.63
C PRO A 150 -24.37 -25.95 2.81
N ALA A 151 -23.48 -25.88 3.81
CA ALA A 151 -22.49 -26.92 4.11
C ALA A 151 -23.03 -28.08 4.99
N ASN A 152 -24.30 -28.07 5.40
CA ASN A 152 -24.84 -29.08 6.32
C ASN A 152 -24.83 -30.48 5.67
N ARG A 153 -23.94 -31.36 6.17
CA ARG A 153 -23.74 -32.74 5.66
C ARG A 153 -25.02 -33.58 5.63
N ARG A 154 -25.92 -33.45 6.62
CA ARG A 154 -27.18 -34.20 6.66
C ARG A 154 -28.16 -33.68 5.61
N ALA A 155 -28.28 -32.36 5.49
CA ALA A 155 -29.11 -31.72 4.45
C ALA A 155 -28.64 -32.11 3.04
N LEU A 156 -27.33 -32.08 2.77
CA LEU A 156 -26.75 -32.51 1.49
C LEU A 156 -26.92 -34.03 1.23
N ALA A 157 -26.92 -34.87 2.26
CA ALA A 157 -27.25 -36.29 2.12
C ALA A 157 -28.73 -36.50 1.76
N LEU A 158 -29.64 -35.78 2.40
CA LEU A 158 -31.07 -35.81 2.06
C LEU A 158 -31.34 -35.26 0.65
N LYS A 159 -30.64 -34.19 0.23
CA LYS A 159 -30.72 -33.62 -1.13
C LYS A 159 -30.32 -34.64 -2.18
N ARG A 160 -29.21 -35.37 -1.97
CA ARG A 160 -28.76 -36.42 -2.89
C ARG A 160 -29.77 -37.56 -3.01
N ARG A 161 -30.38 -38.00 -1.90
CA ARG A 161 -31.46 -39.01 -1.92
C ARG A 161 -32.68 -38.49 -2.71
N LEU A 162 -33.22 -37.33 -2.34
CA LEU A 162 -34.39 -36.73 -3.00
C LEU A 162 -34.14 -36.40 -4.48
N ASN A 163 -32.90 -36.11 -4.88
CA ASN A 163 -32.57 -35.86 -6.28
C ASN A 163 -32.43 -37.14 -7.11
N ALA A 164 -31.94 -38.24 -6.52
CA ALA A 164 -31.84 -39.54 -7.18
C ALA A 164 -33.22 -40.10 -7.60
N ASP A 165 -34.28 -39.75 -6.85
CA ASP A 165 -35.67 -40.13 -7.15
C ASP A 165 -36.33 -39.29 -8.27
N THR A 166 -35.59 -38.38 -8.95
CA THR A 166 -36.17 -37.45 -9.94
C THR A 166 -36.21 -38.01 -11.37
N GLY A 167 -37.32 -37.79 -12.07
CA GLY A 167 -37.58 -38.33 -13.42
C GLY A 167 -36.54 -38.00 -14.51
N ALA A 168 -35.78 -36.90 -14.40
CA ALA A 168 -34.72 -36.60 -15.37
C ALA A 168 -33.60 -37.66 -15.37
N ALA A 169 -33.27 -38.22 -14.19
CA ALA A 169 -32.31 -39.32 -14.08
C ALA A 169 -32.88 -40.65 -14.64
N ARG A 170 -34.21 -40.82 -14.70
CA ARG A 170 -34.84 -42.01 -15.30
C ARG A 170 -34.58 -42.13 -16.80
N VAL A 171 -34.72 -41.03 -17.54
CA VAL A 171 -34.49 -40.98 -19.00
C VAL A 171 -33.05 -41.37 -19.32
N GLU A 172 -32.08 -40.78 -18.61
CA GLU A 172 -30.65 -41.06 -18.81
C GLU A 172 -30.27 -42.50 -18.36
N THR A 173 -30.90 -43.04 -17.31
CA THR A 173 -30.64 -44.41 -16.86
C THR A 173 -31.18 -45.50 -17.79
N ALA A 174 -32.30 -45.29 -18.50
CA ALA A 174 -32.82 -46.29 -19.44
C ALA A 174 -31.83 -46.52 -20.61
N LEU A 175 -31.39 -45.42 -21.24
CA LEU A 175 -30.38 -45.43 -22.30
C LEU A 175 -29.03 -45.98 -21.77
N ALA A 176 -28.58 -45.52 -20.59
CA ALA A 176 -27.32 -45.98 -20.00
C ALA A 176 -27.32 -47.49 -19.65
N VAL A 177 -28.46 -48.07 -19.28
CA VAL A 177 -28.58 -49.53 -19.02
C VAL A 177 -28.51 -50.34 -20.32
N ALA A 178 -29.12 -49.86 -21.41
CA ALA A 178 -28.98 -50.49 -22.72
C ALA A 178 -27.52 -50.40 -23.23
N TYR A 179 -26.92 -49.21 -23.18
CA TYR A 179 -25.56 -48.95 -23.69
C TYR A 179 -24.44 -49.69 -22.94
N ARG A 180 -24.65 -50.08 -21.67
CA ARG A 180 -23.64 -50.73 -20.81
C ARG A 180 -23.55 -52.25 -20.94
N LYS A 181 -24.45 -52.93 -21.67
CA LYS A 181 -24.36 -54.39 -21.84
C LYS A 181 -23.05 -54.74 -22.59
N PRO A 182 -22.20 -55.63 -22.05
CA PRO A 182 -20.99 -56.06 -22.74
C PRO A 182 -21.36 -56.99 -23.90
N ILE A 183 -20.82 -56.69 -25.08
CA ILE A 183 -21.00 -57.50 -26.29
C ILE A 183 -19.64 -57.92 -26.86
N ARG A 184 -19.65 -59.03 -27.59
CA ARG A 184 -18.51 -59.51 -28.39
C ARG A 184 -18.90 -59.42 -29.85
N ILE A 185 -18.12 -58.67 -30.62
CA ILE A 185 -18.33 -58.47 -32.06
C ILE A 185 -17.05 -58.83 -32.80
N ASP A 186 -17.20 -59.62 -33.86
CA ASP A 186 -16.14 -60.04 -34.80
C ASP A 186 -16.73 -59.89 -36.22
N PHE A 187 -16.55 -58.71 -36.81
CA PHE A 187 -16.96 -58.45 -38.18
C PHE A 187 -15.73 -58.33 -39.09
N ARG A 188 -15.73 -59.09 -40.17
CA ARG A 188 -14.72 -59.05 -41.23
C ARG A 188 -15.40 -58.63 -42.52
N ASP A 189 -14.98 -57.49 -43.06
CA ASP A 189 -15.47 -56.95 -44.33
C ASP A 189 -17.01 -56.87 -44.43
N ALA A 190 -17.68 -56.47 -43.34
CA ALA A 190 -19.14 -56.40 -43.26
C ALA A 190 -19.65 -55.01 -43.70
N PRO A 191 -20.76 -54.92 -44.47
CA PRO A 191 -21.36 -53.64 -44.83
C PRO A 191 -21.91 -52.92 -43.60
N LEU A 192 -21.69 -51.61 -43.52
CA LEU A 192 -22.00 -50.78 -42.36
C LEU A 192 -23.44 -50.93 -41.86
N LYS A 193 -24.41 -51.01 -42.78
CA LYS A 193 -25.83 -51.24 -42.46
C LYS A 193 -26.04 -52.51 -41.63
N GLN A 194 -25.41 -53.62 -42.01
CA GLN A 194 -25.53 -54.91 -41.32
C GLN A 194 -24.86 -54.87 -39.93
N VAL A 195 -23.76 -54.13 -39.79
CA VAL A 195 -23.09 -53.93 -38.49
C VAL A 195 -24.02 -53.22 -37.51
N PHE A 196 -24.64 -52.11 -37.92
CA PHE A 196 -25.60 -51.39 -37.09
C PHE A 196 -26.92 -52.16 -36.87
N GLU A 197 -27.36 -52.97 -37.83
CA GLU A 197 -28.52 -53.84 -37.67
C GLU A 197 -28.30 -54.90 -36.58
N VAL A 198 -27.12 -55.53 -36.52
CA VAL A 198 -26.79 -56.47 -35.43
C VAL A 198 -26.64 -55.74 -34.09
N ILE A 199 -26.03 -54.54 -34.08
CA ILE A 199 -25.97 -53.72 -32.85
C ILE A 199 -27.40 -53.38 -32.39
N SER A 200 -28.29 -52.98 -33.30
CA SER A 200 -29.70 -52.67 -33.04
C SER A 200 -30.42 -53.84 -32.36
N HIS A 201 -30.36 -55.04 -32.96
CA HIS A 201 -30.95 -56.25 -32.39
C HIS A 201 -30.38 -56.62 -31.01
N SER A 202 -29.10 -56.32 -30.73
CA SER A 202 -28.48 -56.60 -29.43
C SER A 202 -28.76 -55.54 -28.34
N SER A 203 -29.01 -54.29 -28.75
CA SER A 203 -29.13 -53.13 -27.86
C SER A 203 -30.56 -52.65 -27.62
N GLY A 204 -31.47 -52.89 -28.57
CA GLY A 204 -32.82 -52.33 -28.59
C GLY A 204 -32.89 -50.91 -29.18
N LEU A 205 -31.82 -50.43 -29.82
CA LEU A 205 -31.71 -49.09 -30.39
C LEU A 205 -31.99 -49.08 -31.90
N ASN A 206 -32.70 -48.08 -32.37
CA ASN A 206 -32.93 -47.81 -33.79
C ASN A 206 -31.82 -46.90 -34.33
N PHE A 207 -31.20 -47.26 -35.45
CA PHE A 207 -30.23 -46.42 -36.14
C PHE A 207 -30.81 -45.90 -37.45
N LEU A 208 -30.89 -44.57 -37.58
CA LEU A 208 -31.27 -43.87 -38.80
C LEU A 208 -30.00 -43.37 -39.50
N PHE A 209 -29.95 -43.43 -40.83
CA PHE A 209 -28.83 -42.94 -41.62
C PHE A 209 -29.24 -41.67 -42.39
N ASP A 210 -28.42 -40.63 -42.31
CA ASP A 210 -28.53 -39.46 -43.19
C ASP A 210 -28.26 -39.85 -44.66
N LYS A 211 -28.87 -39.11 -45.59
CA LYS A 211 -28.84 -39.39 -47.04
C LYS A 211 -27.42 -39.41 -47.63
N ASP A 212 -26.46 -38.77 -46.96
CA ASP A 212 -25.08 -38.64 -47.42
C ASP A 212 -24.15 -39.73 -46.85
N VAL A 213 -24.68 -40.70 -46.07
CA VAL A 213 -23.93 -41.84 -45.53
C VAL A 213 -23.87 -43.00 -46.52
N LYS A 214 -22.67 -43.51 -46.78
CA LYS A 214 -22.44 -44.70 -47.63
C LYS A 214 -22.73 -45.99 -46.85
N THR A 215 -23.98 -46.45 -46.86
CA THR A 215 -24.43 -47.65 -46.12
C THR A 215 -23.77 -48.96 -46.54
N ASP A 216 -23.27 -49.04 -47.78
CA ASP A 216 -22.57 -50.21 -48.34
C ASP A 216 -21.06 -50.22 -48.05
N GLN A 217 -20.54 -49.20 -47.38
CA GLN A 217 -19.13 -49.14 -46.97
C GLN A 217 -18.81 -50.32 -46.05
N ARG A 218 -17.79 -51.09 -46.40
CA ARG A 218 -17.37 -52.26 -45.61
C ARG A 218 -16.42 -51.84 -44.51
N THR A 219 -16.64 -52.40 -43.32
CA THR A 219 -15.83 -52.15 -42.13
C THR A 219 -15.47 -53.46 -41.47
N SER A 220 -14.26 -53.54 -40.90
CA SER A 220 -13.80 -54.68 -40.11
C SER A 220 -13.56 -54.23 -38.68
N ILE A 221 -14.19 -54.88 -37.71
CA ILE A 221 -14.09 -54.49 -36.30
C ILE A 221 -14.08 -55.72 -35.39
N PHE A 222 -13.11 -55.75 -34.47
CA PHE A 222 -12.85 -56.85 -33.56
C PHE A 222 -12.86 -56.34 -32.13
N LEU A 223 -13.99 -56.52 -31.43
CA LEU A 223 -14.19 -56.01 -30.08
C LEU A 223 -14.54 -57.16 -29.13
N LYS A 224 -13.67 -57.35 -28.12
CA LYS A 224 -13.85 -58.33 -27.05
C LYS A 224 -14.24 -57.58 -25.78
N ASN A 225 -15.39 -57.92 -25.20
CA ASN A 225 -15.90 -57.34 -23.95
C ASN A 225 -16.03 -55.80 -24.00
N SER A 226 -16.62 -55.29 -25.08
CA SER A 226 -16.86 -53.86 -25.30
C SER A 226 -18.31 -53.51 -24.95
N THR A 227 -18.56 -52.30 -24.46
CA THR A 227 -19.92 -51.78 -24.30
C THR A 227 -20.52 -51.43 -25.66
N ILE A 228 -21.85 -51.37 -25.76
CA ILE A 228 -22.54 -50.90 -26.98
C ILE A 228 -22.11 -49.46 -27.31
N ASP A 229 -21.98 -48.58 -26.30
CA ASP A 229 -21.46 -47.22 -26.44
C ASP A 229 -20.11 -47.19 -27.17
N ALA A 230 -19.12 -47.89 -26.62
CA ALA A 230 -17.76 -47.92 -27.15
C ALA A 230 -17.75 -48.55 -28.55
N THR A 231 -18.51 -49.62 -28.76
CA THR A 231 -18.63 -50.30 -30.06
C THR A 231 -19.16 -49.35 -31.14
N VAL A 232 -20.27 -48.66 -30.87
CA VAL A 232 -20.85 -47.67 -31.80
C VAL A 232 -19.84 -46.55 -32.08
N ARG A 233 -19.21 -45.99 -31.04
CA ARG A 233 -18.16 -44.95 -31.20
C ARG A 233 -16.98 -45.42 -32.05
N TYR A 234 -16.51 -46.65 -31.89
CA TYR A 234 -15.41 -47.19 -32.69
C TYR A 234 -15.82 -47.40 -34.15
N VAL A 235 -17.02 -47.95 -34.43
CA VAL A 235 -17.53 -48.07 -35.81
C VAL A 235 -17.65 -46.71 -36.49
N LEU A 236 -18.18 -45.70 -35.78
CA LEU A 236 -18.32 -44.33 -36.27
C LEU A 236 -16.95 -43.69 -36.55
N ALA A 237 -16.01 -43.78 -35.60
CA ALA A 237 -14.67 -43.22 -35.74
C ALA A 237 -13.88 -43.85 -36.90
N THR A 238 -13.95 -45.18 -37.09
CA THR A 238 -13.28 -45.88 -38.20
C THR A 238 -13.81 -45.45 -39.57
N ASN A 239 -15.09 -45.07 -39.67
CA ASN A 239 -15.74 -44.74 -40.94
C ASN A 239 -15.95 -43.23 -41.16
N GLN A 240 -15.36 -42.36 -40.33
CA GLN A 240 -15.53 -40.90 -40.38
C GLN A 240 -17.00 -40.45 -40.28
N LEU A 241 -17.76 -41.11 -39.42
CA LEU A 241 -19.16 -40.81 -39.14
C LEU A 241 -19.31 -40.23 -37.73
N ALA A 242 -20.42 -39.53 -37.52
CA ALA A 242 -20.84 -38.99 -36.23
C ALA A 242 -22.28 -39.42 -35.93
N GLN A 243 -22.70 -39.25 -34.68
CA GLN A 243 -24.05 -39.56 -34.22
C GLN A 243 -24.70 -38.38 -33.50
N GLN A 244 -26.02 -38.31 -33.62
CA GLN A 244 -26.92 -37.50 -32.79
C GLN A 244 -28.01 -38.41 -32.22
N VAL A 245 -28.35 -38.24 -30.94
CA VAL A 245 -29.49 -38.94 -30.33
C VAL A 245 -30.75 -38.14 -30.66
N LEU A 246 -31.78 -38.78 -31.23
CA LEU A 246 -33.06 -38.13 -31.54
C LEU A 246 -34.07 -38.35 -30.42
N ASP A 247 -34.18 -39.60 -29.95
CA ASP A 247 -35.14 -40.05 -28.94
C ASP A 247 -34.53 -41.14 -28.05
N GLU A 248 -35.23 -41.53 -26.97
CA GLU A 248 -34.79 -42.55 -25.99
C GLU A 248 -34.31 -43.88 -26.60
N ASN A 249 -34.79 -44.23 -27.80
CA ASN A 249 -34.40 -45.46 -28.52
C ASN A 249 -33.89 -45.19 -29.95
N THR A 250 -33.62 -43.95 -30.37
CA THR A 250 -33.32 -43.64 -31.79
C THR A 250 -32.10 -42.73 -31.95
N VAL A 251 -31.16 -43.15 -32.81
CA VAL A 251 -29.89 -42.46 -33.07
C VAL A 251 -29.73 -42.20 -34.57
N LEU A 252 -29.51 -40.94 -34.95
CA LEU A 252 -29.16 -40.54 -36.32
C LEU A 252 -27.65 -40.61 -36.52
N ILE A 253 -27.22 -41.23 -37.62
CA ILE A 253 -25.83 -41.35 -38.05
C ILE A 253 -25.63 -40.50 -39.32
N TYR A 254 -24.60 -39.67 -39.32
CA TYR A 254 -24.28 -38.76 -40.43
C TYR A 254 -22.77 -38.66 -40.71
N PRO A 255 -22.33 -38.19 -41.88
CA PRO A 255 -20.90 -38.04 -42.17
C PRO A 255 -20.26 -36.93 -41.33
N ALA A 256 -19.10 -37.18 -40.73
CA ALA A 256 -18.38 -36.23 -39.87
C ALA A 256 -17.66 -35.12 -40.68
N THR A 257 -18.41 -34.47 -41.56
CA THR A 257 -17.95 -33.33 -42.38
C THR A 257 -18.25 -32.02 -41.66
N ALA A 258 -17.40 -31.01 -41.83
CA ALA A 258 -17.56 -29.71 -41.16
C ALA A 258 -18.94 -29.04 -41.36
N PRO A 259 -19.63 -29.13 -42.52
CA PRO A 259 -20.99 -28.63 -42.68
C PRO A 259 -22.00 -29.42 -41.82
N LYS A 260 -22.09 -30.75 -41.99
CA LYS A 260 -23.04 -31.59 -41.24
C LYS A 260 -22.79 -31.57 -39.74
N LEU A 261 -21.54 -31.43 -39.30
CA LEU A 261 -21.22 -31.21 -37.90
C LEU A 261 -21.86 -29.92 -37.38
N LYS A 262 -21.86 -28.80 -38.13
CA LYS A 262 -22.56 -27.58 -37.71
C LYS A 262 -24.09 -27.72 -37.75
N ASP A 263 -24.62 -28.47 -38.71
CA ASP A 263 -26.07 -28.64 -38.89
C ASP A 263 -26.71 -29.52 -37.79
N TYR A 264 -26.00 -30.56 -37.32
CA TYR A 264 -26.48 -31.53 -36.32
C TYR A 264 -25.89 -31.37 -34.91
N GLN A 265 -25.00 -30.38 -34.70
CA GLN A 265 -24.43 -30.12 -33.39
C GLN A 265 -25.36 -29.26 -32.55
N GLU A 266 -25.84 -29.83 -31.45
CA GLU A 266 -26.61 -29.09 -30.46
C GLU A 266 -25.75 -28.00 -29.81
N LEU A 267 -26.22 -26.77 -29.95
CA LEU A 267 -25.68 -25.59 -29.28
C LEU A 267 -26.63 -25.19 -28.16
N ALA A 268 -26.10 -25.11 -26.94
CA ALA A 268 -26.80 -24.53 -25.81
C ALA A 268 -26.31 -23.08 -25.57
N VAL A 269 -27.06 -22.32 -24.80
CA VAL A 269 -26.65 -20.98 -24.33
C VAL A 269 -26.57 -21.02 -22.81
N ARG A 270 -25.47 -20.55 -22.25
CA ARG A 270 -25.25 -20.44 -20.80
C ARG A 270 -24.74 -19.05 -20.46
N THR A 271 -25.45 -18.39 -19.56
CA THR A 271 -25.01 -17.13 -18.94
C THR A 271 -24.28 -17.45 -17.65
N PHE A 272 -23.08 -16.90 -17.50
CA PHE A 272 -22.26 -16.92 -16.30
C PHE A 272 -22.27 -15.52 -15.68
N PHE A 273 -22.74 -15.41 -14.44
CA PHE A 273 -22.66 -14.18 -13.65
C PHE A 273 -21.35 -14.22 -12.86
N LEU A 274 -20.59 -13.13 -12.87
CA LEU A 274 -19.27 -13.05 -12.23
C LEU A 274 -19.34 -12.14 -11.00
N SER A 275 -18.72 -12.58 -9.90
CA SER A 275 -18.76 -11.86 -8.62
C SER A 275 -17.48 -11.10 -8.32
N ASN A 276 -16.35 -11.59 -8.81
CA ASN A 276 -15.01 -11.10 -8.51
C ASN A 276 -14.23 -10.76 -9.80
N ALA A 277 -14.33 -11.59 -10.83
CA ALA A 277 -13.61 -11.41 -12.08
C ALA A 277 -14.33 -10.46 -13.06
N ASP A 278 -13.54 -9.77 -13.89
CA ASP A 278 -14.04 -8.95 -14.99
C ASP A 278 -14.54 -9.80 -16.17
N ALA A 279 -15.78 -9.52 -16.61
CA ALA A 279 -16.42 -10.19 -17.74
C ALA A 279 -15.63 -10.11 -19.05
N LYS A 280 -14.90 -9.01 -19.32
CA LYS A 280 -14.12 -8.86 -20.55
C LYS A 280 -12.93 -9.84 -20.56
N THR A 281 -12.21 -9.91 -19.44
CA THR A 281 -11.07 -10.81 -19.22
C THR A 281 -11.50 -12.27 -19.28
N VAL A 282 -12.58 -12.65 -18.59
CA VAL A 282 -13.15 -14.00 -18.65
C VAL A 282 -13.59 -14.37 -20.08
N ALA A 283 -14.28 -13.48 -20.78
CA ALA A 283 -14.71 -13.74 -22.16
C ALA A 283 -13.53 -13.94 -23.13
N ASN A 284 -12.43 -13.20 -22.96
CA ASN A 284 -11.22 -13.39 -23.74
C ASN A 284 -10.55 -14.75 -23.46
N THR A 285 -10.51 -15.18 -22.19
CA THR A 285 -10.02 -16.51 -21.79
C THR A 285 -10.86 -17.63 -22.40
N LEU A 286 -12.19 -17.51 -22.41
CA LEU A 286 -13.08 -18.49 -23.03
C LEU A 286 -12.92 -18.54 -24.57
N LYS A 287 -12.80 -17.38 -25.24
CA LYS A 287 -12.54 -17.30 -26.69
C LYS A 287 -11.21 -17.94 -27.11
N THR A 288 -10.19 -17.87 -26.25
CA THR A 288 -8.84 -18.38 -26.56
C THR A 288 -8.66 -19.84 -26.20
N ILE A 289 -9.11 -20.27 -25.02
CA ILE A 289 -8.91 -21.65 -24.52
C ILE A 289 -9.99 -22.60 -25.08
N VAL A 290 -11.27 -22.22 -24.99
CA VAL A 290 -12.40 -23.07 -25.44
C VAL A 290 -12.65 -22.89 -26.95
N LYS A 291 -12.04 -21.89 -27.59
CA LYS A 291 -12.28 -21.51 -29.01
C LYS A 291 -13.76 -21.26 -29.32
N SER A 292 -14.55 -20.89 -28.32
CA SER A 292 -15.97 -20.54 -28.47
C SER A 292 -16.12 -19.28 -29.30
N HIS A 293 -16.87 -19.37 -30.39
CA HIS A 293 -17.04 -18.27 -31.35
C HIS A 293 -18.09 -17.25 -30.85
N ASP A 294 -19.20 -17.74 -30.29
CA ASP A 294 -20.33 -16.94 -29.81
C ASP A 294 -20.18 -16.64 -28.30
N VAL A 295 -19.23 -15.76 -27.94
CA VAL A 295 -19.03 -15.29 -26.55
C VAL A 295 -19.19 -13.77 -26.45
N VAL A 296 -20.16 -13.34 -25.65
CA VAL A 296 -20.51 -11.94 -25.39
C VAL A 296 -20.29 -11.61 -23.91
N ALA A 297 -19.56 -10.54 -23.63
CA ALA A 297 -19.44 -9.97 -22.29
C ALA A 297 -20.37 -8.76 -22.14
N ASP A 298 -21.09 -8.69 -21.03
CA ASP A 298 -21.80 -7.49 -20.58
C ASP A 298 -21.08 -6.93 -19.35
N GLU A 299 -20.31 -5.86 -19.55
CA GLU A 299 -19.54 -5.17 -18.51
C GLU A 299 -20.47 -4.46 -17.49
N LYS A 300 -21.69 -4.07 -17.87
CA LYS A 300 -22.63 -3.35 -17.01
C LYS A 300 -23.29 -4.27 -15.97
N LEU A 301 -23.51 -5.53 -16.33
CA LEU A 301 -24.09 -6.55 -15.46
C LEU A 301 -23.07 -7.61 -14.99
N ASN A 302 -21.78 -7.39 -15.27
CA ASN A 302 -20.64 -8.29 -15.06
C ASN A 302 -20.98 -9.76 -15.35
N MET A 303 -21.41 -10.05 -16.57
CA MET A 303 -21.77 -11.40 -16.99
C MET A 303 -21.18 -11.76 -18.36
N VAL A 304 -20.97 -13.06 -18.58
CA VAL A 304 -20.52 -13.62 -19.85
C VAL A 304 -21.55 -14.61 -20.37
N ILE A 305 -22.06 -14.35 -21.56
CA ILE A 305 -23.00 -15.22 -22.27
C ILE A 305 -22.19 -16.03 -23.29
N VAL A 306 -22.24 -17.35 -23.15
CA VAL A 306 -21.56 -18.31 -24.03
C VAL A 306 -22.61 -19.12 -24.77
N ARG A 307 -22.48 -19.23 -26.09
CA ARG A 307 -23.23 -20.17 -26.91
C ARG A 307 -22.27 -21.15 -27.58
N ASP A 308 -22.37 -22.41 -27.20
CA ASP A 308 -21.50 -23.48 -27.68
C ASP A 308 -22.14 -24.85 -27.40
N THR A 309 -21.44 -25.92 -27.72
CA THR A 309 -21.78 -27.29 -27.34
C THR A 309 -21.91 -27.45 -25.82
N PRO A 310 -22.76 -28.39 -25.33
CA PRO A 310 -22.86 -28.70 -23.91
C PRO A 310 -21.53 -29.08 -23.24
N ASP A 311 -20.59 -29.70 -23.98
CA ASP A 311 -19.27 -30.07 -23.47
C ASP A 311 -18.34 -28.85 -23.33
N ALA A 312 -18.32 -27.95 -24.33
CA ALA A 312 -17.61 -26.68 -24.23
C ALA A 312 -18.16 -25.80 -23.09
N ILE A 313 -19.48 -25.78 -22.87
CA ILE A 313 -20.10 -25.06 -21.76
C ILE A 313 -19.69 -25.63 -20.40
N ARG A 314 -19.57 -26.97 -20.25
CA ARG A 314 -19.04 -27.60 -19.02
C ARG A 314 -17.57 -27.22 -18.77
N MET A 315 -16.78 -27.07 -19.84
CA MET A 315 -15.39 -26.60 -19.75
C MET A 315 -15.33 -25.11 -19.37
N ALA A 316 -16.17 -24.28 -19.99
CA ALA A 316 -16.32 -22.87 -19.65
C ALA A 316 -16.77 -22.69 -18.20
N GLU A 317 -17.70 -23.48 -17.69
CA GLU A 317 -18.16 -23.45 -16.29
C GLU A 317 -17.00 -23.73 -15.31
N LYS A 318 -16.14 -24.70 -15.60
CA LYS A 318 -14.92 -24.94 -14.81
C LYS A 318 -13.92 -23.77 -14.88
N LEU A 319 -13.64 -23.26 -16.08
CA LEU A 319 -12.71 -22.14 -16.27
C LEU A 319 -13.20 -20.85 -15.60
N VAL A 320 -14.51 -20.57 -15.68
CA VAL A 320 -15.15 -19.47 -14.95
C VAL A 320 -15.01 -19.67 -13.44
N THR A 321 -15.26 -20.88 -12.93
CA THR A 321 -15.13 -21.19 -11.49
C THR A 321 -13.69 -21.02 -10.98
N LEU A 322 -12.69 -21.31 -11.83
CA LEU A 322 -11.27 -21.11 -11.52
C LEU A 322 -10.84 -19.63 -11.55
N GLN A 323 -11.49 -18.81 -12.40
CA GLN A 323 -11.13 -17.42 -12.63
C GLN A 323 -11.90 -16.44 -11.73
N ASP A 324 -13.17 -16.74 -11.39
CA ASP A 324 -14.04 -15.90 -10.55
C ASP A 324 -13.74 -16.00 -9.04
N VAL A 325 -12.46 -16.05 -8.70
CA VAL A 325 -11.96 -16.05 -7.32
C VAL A 325 -11.81 -14.64 -6.77
N ALA A 326 -12.09 -14.44 -5.48
CA ALA A 326 -11.93 -13.14 -4.83
C ALA A 326 -10.46 -12.70 -4.84
N GLU A 327 -10.23 -11.41 -5.11
CA GLU A 327 -8.88 -10.86 -5.11
C GLU A 327 -8.25 -10.88 -3.70
N PRO A 328 -6.92 -11.08 -3.59
CA PRO A 328 -6.23 -11.03 -2.31
C PRO A 328 -6.13 -9.60 -1.80
N GLU A 329 -6.22 -9.44 -0.48
CA GLU A 329 -6.29 -8.13 0.18
C GLU A 329 -5.53 -8.13 1.51
N VAL A 330 -4.78 -7.06 1.75
CA VAL A 330 -3.99 -6.85 2.97
C VAL A 330 -4.37 -5.52 3.64
N MET A 331 -4.43 -5.53 4.97
CA MET A 331 -4.44 -4.33 5.79
C MET A 331 -3.00 -4.02 6.20
N LEU A 332 -2.51 -2.84 5.84
CA LEU A 332 -1.20 -2.34 6.26
C LEU A 332 -1.38 -1.41 7.45
N GLU A 333 -0.77 -1.77 8.57
CA GLU A 333 -0.64 -0.96 9.78
C GLU A 333 0.76 -0.36 9.79
N VAL A 334 0.87 0.96 9.91
CA VAL A 334 2.16 1.67 9.96
C VAL A 334 2.22 2.44 11.26
N GLU A 335 3.24 2.22 12.09
CA GLU A 335 3.43 2.94 13.34
C GLU A 335 4.62 3.90 13.20
N VAL A 336 4.37 5.18 13.52
CA VAL A 336 5.39 6.22 13.62
C VAL A 336 5.44 6.70 15.05
N LEU A 337 6.55 6.41 15.72
CA LEU A 337 6.86 6.87 17.07
C LEU A 337 8.00 7.89 16.99
N GLU A 338 7.76 9.10 17.49
CA GLU A 338 8.79 10.13 17.66
C GLU A 338 8.79 10.60 19.13
N VAL A 339 9.98 10.67 19.72
CA VAL A 339 10.24 11.15 21.07
C VAL A 339 11.28 12.26 20.99
N GLN A 340 10.90 13.46 21.42
CA GLN A 340 11.78 14.62 21.50
C GLN A 340 11.98 14.99 22.97
N ARG A 341 13.22 15.19 23.37
CA ARG A 341 13.59 15.68 24.70
C ARG A 341 14.55 16.85 24.57
N THR A 342 14.17 18.00 25.12
CA THR A 342 14.99 19.21 25.18
C THR A 342 15.25 19.60 26.62
N ARG A 343 16.51 19.73 27.01
CA ARG A 343 16.93 20.18 28.33
C ARG A 343 17.86 21.39 28.19
N LEU A 344 17.43 22.53 28.71
CA LEU A 344 18.14 23.81 28.65
C LEU A 344 18.47 24.28 30.07
N GLN A 345 19.76 24.40 30.38
CA GLN A 345 20.27 24.77 31.70
C GLN A 345 21.15 26.02 31.61
N HIS A 346 20.67 27.14 32.16
CA HIS A 346 21.45 28.35 32.38
C HIS A 346 21.86 28.47 33.84
N LEU A 347 23.17 28.48 34.11
CA LEU A 347 23.71 28.54 35.46
C LEU A 347 24.95 29.46 35.54
N GLY A 348 24.90 30.44 36.43
CA GLY A 348 26.09 31.18 36.89
C GLY A 348 25.87 32.69 37.03
N ILE A 349 26.96 33.43 37.06
CA ILE A 349 26.97 34.88 37.28
C ILE A 349 27.35 35.58 35.97
N ALA A 350 26.42 36.36 35.44
CA ALA A 350 26.62 37.22 34.28
C ALA A 350 27.32 38.52 34.72
N TRP A 351 28.61 38.60 34.40
CA TRP A 351 29.46 39.78 34.60
C TRP A 351 29.32 40.78 33.43
N PRO A 352 29.48 42.09 33.66
CA PRO A 352 29.34 43.09 32.60
C PRO A 352 30.48 42.94 31.57
N GLY A 353 30.10 42.88 30.28
CA GLY A 353 31.02 42.58 29.18
C GLY A 353 31.97 43.74 28.80
N SER A 354 31.74 44.94 29.32
CA SER A 354 32.60 46.10 29.16
C SER A 354 32.58 46.99 30.40
N VAL A 355 33.66 47.73 30.61
CA VAL A 355 33.75 48.80 31.61
C VAL A 355 34.14 50.07 30.86
N THR A 356 33.25 51.05 30.84
CA THR A 356 33.47 52.32 30.13
C THR A 356 34.16 53.30 31.07
N VAL A 357 35.31 53.82 30.62
CA VAL A 357 35.98 54.97 31.23
C VAL A 357 35.52 56.22 30.49
N THR A 358 34.79 57.10 31.16
CA THR A 358 34.28 58.34 30.58
C THR A 358 34.96 59.53 31.25
N PRO A 359 35.69 60.40 30.53
CA PRO A 359 36.20 61.64 31.10
C PRO A 359 35.02 62.55 31.51
N LEU A 360 35.08 63.07 32.73
CA LEU A 360 34.09 63.96 33.33
C LEU A 360 34.61 65.41 33.28
N PRO A 361 33.71 66.42 33.21
CA PRO A 361 34.11 67.82 33.27
C PRO A 361 34.78 68.17 34.61
N VAL A 362 35.80 69.02 34.55
CA VAL A 362 36.60 69.41 35.71
C VAL A 362 35.79 70.37 36.59
N GLY A 363 35.33 69.88 37.75
CA GLY A 363 34.54 70.65 38.72
C GLY A 363 33.02 70.44 38.66
N GLY A 364 32.52 69.56 37.79
CA GLY A 364 31.10 69.18 37.77
C GLY A 364 30.73 68.20 38.89
N VAL A 365 29.60 68.43 39.57
CA VAL A 365 28.98 67.41 40.42
C VAL A 365 28.28 66.36 39.56
N VAL A 366 28.69 65.10 39.72
CA VAL A 366 28.14 63.98 38.95
C VAL A 366 26.85 63.44 39.57
N SER A 367 25.74 63.58 38.84
CA SER A 367 24.66 62.59 38.91
C SER A 367 25.15 61.29 38.25
N PRO A 368 24.83 60.10 38.79
CA PRO A 368 25.29 58.84 38.21
C PRO A 368 24.71 58.70 36.80
N VAL A 369 25.59 58.61 35.79
CA VAL A 369 25.16 58.33 34.42
C VAL A 369 24.71 56.88 34.34
N VAL A 370 23.39 56.68 34.41
CA VAL A 370 22.78 55.39 34.06
C VAL A 370 22.89 55.26 32.55
N SER A 371 23.96 54.62 32.09
CA SER A 371 24.11 54.19 30.71
C SER A 371 23.09 53.09 30.40
N GLY A 372 21.84 53.49 30.14
CA GLY A 372 20.85 52.66 29.48
C GLY A 372 21.34 52.37 28.06
N SER A 373 22.06 51.26 27.89
CA SER A 373 22.65 50.87 26.63
C SER A 373 21.58 50.32 25.68
N THR A 374 20.98 51.19 24.87
CA THR A 374 20.30 50.75 23.64
C THR A 374 21.38 50.28 22.65
N PRO A 375 21.43 49.00 22.25
CA PRO A 375 22.49 48.51 21.38
C PRO A 375 22.23 48.96 19.94
N GLY A 376 23.13 49.77 19.36
CA GLY A 376 23.17 50.01 17.91
C GLY A 376 23.36 51.46 17.48
N SER A 377 24.61 51.90 17.34
CA SER A 377 25.05 52.75 16.24
C SER A 377 26.59 52.88 16.25
N PRO A 378 27.32 52.27 15.29
CA PRO A 378 28.72 52.58 15.07
C PRO A 378 28.85 53.79 14.14
N PHE A 379 29.30 54.92 14.71
CA PHE A 379 29.99 56.02 14.01
C PHE A 379 29.37 56.56 12.70
N GLY A 380 28.56 57.63 12.77
CA GLY A 380 28.01 58.26 11.56
C GLY A 380 27.41 59.67 11.71
N GLY A 381 28.19 60.68 11.29
CA GLY A 381 27.72 62.01 10.85
C GLY A 381 27.30 63.03 11.92
N THR A 382 27.28 64.35 11.67
CA THR A 382 27.87 65.18 10.59
C THR A 382 27.99 66.62 11.13
N ASN A 383 28.97 67.41 10.67
CA ASN A 383 29.11 68.81 11.08
C ASN A 383 27.88 69.67 10.74
N GLY A 384 27.40 70.46 11.70
CA GLY A 384 26.40 71.50 11.52
C GLY A 384 26.47 72.49 12.68
N GLY A 385 27.00 73.69 12.45
CA GLY A 385 27.26 74.66 13.52
C GLY A 385 26.01 75.32 14.07
N SER A 386 25.96 75.53 15.39
CA SER A 386 25.01 76.43 16.03
C SER A 386 25.62 77.07 17.28
N PHE A 387 25.94 78.37 17.18
CA PHE A 387 26.19 79.22 18.35
C PHE A 387 24.84 79.79 18.78
N GLY A 388 24.18 79.16 19.75
CA GLY A 388 22.85 79.57 20.21
C GLY A 388 22.49 78.94 21.55
N SER A 389 22.38 79.77 22.59
CA SER A 389 22.13 79.33 23.96
C SER A 389 20.64 79.09 24.26
N THR A 390 20.28 77.85 24.60
CA THR A 390 19.09 77.53 25.42
C THR A 390 19.40 76.34 26.34
N PRO A 391 19.00 76.36 27.63
CA PRO A 391 19.29 75.27 28.56
C PRO A 391 18.25 74.15 28.43
N SER A 392 18.59 73.08 27.71
CA SER A 392 17.86 71.81 27.76
C SER A 392 18.26 71.02 29.00
N THR A 393 17.27 70.54 29.78
CA THR A 393 17.47 69.83 31.05
C THR A 393 17.99 68.39 30.92
N ASN A 394 18.35 67.95 29.72
CA ASN A 394 19.12 66.72 29.46
C ASN A 394 20.44 67.02 28.73
N ALA A 395 21.14 68.07 29.14
CA ALA A 395 22.50 68.34 28.69
C ALA A 395 23.48 67.34 29.35
N SER A 396 23.92 66.34 28.59
CA SER A 396 25.24 65.73 28.82
C SER A 396 26.26 66.87 28.92
N PRO A 397 27.11 66.94 29.96
CA PRO A 397 28.05 68.03 30.10
C PRO A 397 28.97 68.07 28.87
N SER A 398 28.97 69.20 28.16
CA SER A 398 29.85 69.39 27.01
C SER A 398 31.29 69.42 27.48
N LEU A 399 32.07 68.38 27.13
CA LEU A 399 33.50 68.35 27.43
C LEU A 399 34.22 69.43 26.61
N THR A 400 34.86 70.37 27.31
CA THR A 400 35.72 71.36 26.67
C THR A 400 37.13 70.81 26.46
N LEU A 401 37.92 71.40 25.54
CA LEU A 401 39.34 71.02 25.41
C LEU A 401 40.11 71.19 26.73
N HIS A 402 39.72 72.16 27.56
CA HIS A 402 40.33 72.38 28.88
C HIS A 402 40.05 71.21 29.83
N ASP A 403 38.84 70.62 29.78
CA ASP A 403 38.50 69.43 30.55
C ASP A 403 39.35 68.22 30.13
N LEU A 404 39.56 68.01 28.82
CA LEU A 404 40.41 66.91 28.34
C LEU A 404 41.89 67.10 28.71
N LEU A 405 42.40 68.34 28.65
CA LEU A 405 43.79 68.65 28.96
C LEU A 405 44.11 68.55 30.46
N ASN A 406 43.13 68.82 31.32
CA ASN A 406 43.28 68.81 32.78
C ASN A 406 42.66 67.56 33.46
N GLN A 407 42.49 66.46 32.73
CA GLN A 407 42.02 65.21 33.33
C GLN A 407 42.96 64.71 34.44
N THR A 408 42.36 64.31 35.56
CA THR A 408 43.03 63.71 36.72
C THR A 408 42.34 62.38 37.06
N SER A 409 42.98 61.50 37.82
CA SER A 409 42.39 60.24 38.29
C SER A 409 41.04 60.38 39.03
N ARG A 410 40.66 61.60 39.44
CA ARG A 410 39.39 61.96 40.07
C ARG A 410 38.30 62.42 39.09
N THR A 411 38.65 62.74 37.85
CA THR A 411 37.72 63.16 36.79
C THR A 411 37.48 62.06 35.76
N LEU A 412 38.04 60.86 35.95
CA LEU A 412 37.72 59.68 35.15
C LEU A 412 36.55 58.93 35.81
N GLY A 413 35.38 58.98 35.17
CA GLY A 413 34.21 58.22 35.58
C GLY A 413 34.31 56.76 35.12
N LEU A 414 33.88 55.83 35.97
CA LEU A 414 33.72 54.41 35.64
C LEU A 414 32.23 54.04 35.62
N SER A 415 31.82 53.26 34.62
CA SER A 415 30.48 52.66 34.57
C SER A 415 30.20 51.77 35.79
N SER A 416 28.98 51.82 36.34
CA SER A 416 28.62 50.99 37.50
C SER A 416 28.74 49.49 37.22
N LEU A 417 29.53 48.79 38.02
CA LEU A 417 29.65 47.33 37.97
C LEU A 417 28.39 46.68 38.57
N GLN A 418 27.58 46.06 37.72
CA GLN A 418 26.39 45.29 38.11
C GLN A 418 26.54 43.87 37.58
N ALA A 419 26.21 42.87 38.40
CA ALA A 419 26.29 41.46 38.04
C ALA A 419 24.95 40.77 38.33
N THR A 420 24.51 39.92 37.42
CA THR A 420 23.21 39.23 37.50
C THR A 420 23.42 37.74 37.70
N ILE A 421 22.71 37.14 38.65
CA ILE A 421 22.76 35.68 38.87
C ILE A 421 21.64 35.04 38.05
N ASN A 422 22.01 34.13 37.16
CA ASN A 422 21.08 33.38 36.32
C ASN A 422 21.04 31.91 36.80
N THR A 423 19.86 31.45 37.19
CA THR A 423 19.58 30.06 37.59
C THR A 423 18.25 29.62 36.97
N ASN A 424 18.31 29.00 35.79
CA ASN A 424 17.14 28.53 35.04
C ASN A 424 17.42 27.13 34.49
N LEU A 425 16.54 26.17 34.76
CA LEU A 425 16.57 24.84 34.19
C LEU A 425 15.19 24.55 33.60
N GLN A 426 15.16 24.20 32.33
CA GLN A 426 13.98 23.81 31.58
C GLN A 426 14.22 22.40 31.06
N ASP A 427 13.29 21.48 31.30
CA ASP A 427 13.28 20.11 30.76
C ASP A 427 11.91 19.92 30.10
N SER A 428 11.91 19.43 28.86
CA SER A 428 10.74 19.40 27.98
C SER A 428 10.73 18.11 27.18
N ASP A 429 9.77 17.23 27.49
CA ASP A 429 9.54 15.98 26.80
C ASP A 429 8.29 16.08 25.90
N ALA A 430 8.39 15.63 24.66
CA ALA A 430 7.28 15.48 23.73
C ALA A 430 7.30 14.08 23.10
N LYS A 431 6.11 13.47 22.98
CA LYS A 431 5.93 12.15 22.35
C LYS A 431 4.81 12.21 21.32
N LEU A 432 5.12 11.84 20.09
CA LEU A 432 4.19 11.69 18.98
C LEU A 432 4.07 10.20 18.65
N LEU A 433 2.83 9.70 18.60
CA LEU A 433 2.53 8.35 18.13
C LEU A 433 1.41 8.45 17.09
N THR A 434 1.67 7.98 15.88
CA THR A 434 0.71 7.96 14.78
C THR A 434 0.63 6.54 14.23
N ASN A 435 -0.58 5.97 14.14
CA ASN A 435 -0.78 4.60 13.66
C ASN A 435 -1.86 4.52 12.55
N PRO A 436 -1.59 5.02 11.33
CA PRO A 436 -2.48 4.87 10.19
C PRO A 436 -2.63 3.40 9.75
N ARG A 437 -3.85 3.05 9.34
CA ARG A 437 -4.21 1.74 8.79
C ARG A 437 -4.83 1.92 7.41
N ILE A 438 -4.43 1.09 6.44
CA ILE A 438 -4.98 1.13 5.07
C ILE A 438 -5.16 -0.27 4.50
N ARG A 439 -6.35 -0.55 3.95
CA ARG A 439 -6.67 -1.80 3.25
C ARG A 439 -6.44 -1.63 1.76
N VAL A 440 -5.75 -2.58 1.14
CA VAL A 440 -5.32 -2.48 -0.27
C VAL A 440 -5.43 -3.85 -0.95
N HIS A 441 -5.89 -3.85 -2.21
CA HIS A 441 -5.92 -5.02 -3.08
C HIS A 441 -4.52 -5.38 -3.59
N ASN A 442 -4.32 -6.65 -3.95
CA ASN A 442 -3.06 -7.11 -4.52
C ASN A 442 -2.66 -6.35 -5.80
N HIS A 443 -1.42 -5.89 -5.89
CA HIS A 443 -0.87 -5.07 -6.97
C HIS A 443 -1.54 -3.69 -7.22
N GLU A 444 -2.47 -3.26 -6.35
CA GLU A 444 -3.04 -1.92 -6.43
C GLU A 444 -2.23 -0.88 -5.65
N LYS A 445 -2.22 0.36 -6.15
CA LYS A 445 -1.58 1.50 -5.47
C LYS A 445 -2.60 2.24 -4.63
N ALA A 446 -2.38 2.29 -3.32
CA ALA A 446 -3.18 3.12 -2.43
C ALA A 446 -2.34 4.27 -1.86
N LYS A 447 -2.98 5.42 -1.67
CA LYS A 447 -2.39 6.62 -1.05
C LYS A 447 -3.35 7.18 -0.02
N ILE A 448 -2.84 7.42 1.19
CA ILE A 448 -3.53 8.14 2.26
C ILE A 448 -2.70 9.37 2.66
N LEU A 449 -3.38 10.49 2.89
CA LEU A 449 -2.80 11.73 3.38
C LEU A 449 -3.64 12.19 4.57
N ILE A 450 -2.99 12.38 5.72
CA ILE A 450 -3.59 12.81 6.99
C ILE A 450 -2.84 14.05 7.43
N GLY A 451 -3.47 15.22 7.39
CA GLY A 451 -2.76 16.47 7.61
C GLY A 451 -3.56 17.73 7.31
N GLU A 452 -2.85 18.85 7.26
CA GLU A 452 -3.37 20.20 7.03
C GLU A 452 -2.75 20.81 5.76
N ARG A 453 -3.48 21.74 5.13
CA ARG A 453 -3.00 22.48 3.95
C ARG A 453 -2.69 23.92 4.34
N VAL A 454 -1.41 24.23 4.58
CA VAL A 454 -0.98 25.55 5.04
C VAL A 454 -0.75 26.49 3.85
N PRO A 455 -1.36 27.69 3.82
CA PRO A 455 -1.15 28.66 2.75
C PRO A 455 0.20 29.38 2.90
N ASN A 456 1.13 29.10 1.99
CA ASN A 456 2.36 29.88 1.82
C ASN A 456 2.10 31.08 0.89
N ILE A 457 2.31 32.31 1.39
CA ILE A 457 1.99 33.55 0.66
C ILE A 457 3.26 34.18 0.11
N THR A 458 3.51 33.99 -1.19
CA THR A 458 4.62 34.64 -1.90
C THR A 458 4.19 36.04 -2.33
N SER A 459 4.84 37.07 -1.82
CA SER A 459 4.63 38.47 -2.24
C SER A 459 5.74 38.91 -3.19
N THR A 460 5.41 39.16 -4.45
CA THR A 460 6.33 39.67 -5.47
C THR A 460 6.11 41.17 -5.64
N ALA A 461 7.07 41.98 -5.18
CA ALA A 461 7.07 43.42 -5.40
C ALA A 461 7.82 43.76 -6.70
N THR A 462 7.16 44.45 -7.63
CA THR A 462 7.83 45.04 -8.80
C THR A 462 8.43 46.40 -8.43
N SER A 463 9.52 46.81 -9.11
CA SER A 463 10.24 48.07 -8.81
C SER A 463 9.40 49.34 -9.00
N THR A 464 8.22 49.22 -9.61
CA THR A 464 7.20 50.26 -9.78
C THR A 464 6.23 50.39 -8.59
N GLY A 465 6.40 49.60 -7.52
CA GLY A 465 5.64 49.71 -6.28
C GLY A 465 4.36 48.86 -6.20
N PHE A 466 4.08 48.01 -7.19
CA PHE A 466 2.98 47.04 -7.12
C PHE A 466 3.43 45.77 -6.39
N VAL A 467 2.69 45.40 -5.34
CA VAL A 467 2.85 44.13 -4.62
C VAL A 467 1.77 43.15 -5.11
N SER A 468 2.20 42.08 -5.77
CA SER A 468 1.33 40.96 -6.15
C SER A 468 1.50 39.82 -5.16
N GLN A 469 0.41 39.30 -4.60
CA GLN A 469 0.44 38.19 -3.65
C GLN A 469 -0.12 36.92 -4.31
N SER A 470 0.65 35.84 -4.26
CA SER A 470 0.25 34.51 -4.72
C SER A 470 0.19 33.56 -3.52
N VAL A 471 -0.92 32.83 -3.38
CA VAL A 471 -1.11 31.85 -2.31
C VAL A 471 -0.91 30.45 -2.87
N ASN A 472 0.10 29.74 -2.38
CA ASN A 472 0.36 28.34 -2.70
C ASN A 472 0.17 27.48 -1.46
N TYR A 473 -0.66 26.44 -1.53
CA TYR A 473 -0.87 25.54 -0.41
C TYR A 473 0.25 24.49 -0.34
N LEU A 474 0.77 24.27 0.87
CA LEU A 474 1.70 23.20 1.21
C LEU A 474 0.97 22.18 2.08
N ASP A 475 1.06 20.91 1.72
CA ASP A 475 0.41 19.83 2.44
C ASP A 475 1.39 19.34 3.51
N ILE A 476 1.05 19.51 4.79
CA ILE A 476 1.83 19.03 5.93
C ILE A 476 1.04 17.94 6.67
N GLY A 477 1.73 16.95 7.22
CA GLY A 477 1.14 15.78 7.88
C GLY A 477 1.79 14.48 7.41
N LEU A 478 1.07 13.37 7.58
CA LEU A 478 1.51 12.04 7.16
C LEU A 478 0.96 11.72 5.78
N THR A 479 1.84 11.41 4.82
CA THR A 479 1.51 10.82 3.53
C THR A 479 2.08 9.41 3.44
N LEU A 480 1.23 8.42 3.29
CA LEU A 480 1.60 7.02 3.09
C LEU A 480 1.11 6.57 1.71
N SER A 481 2.03 6.09 0.87
CA SER A 481 1.75 5.46 -0.42
C SER A 481 2.28 4.04 -0.41
N VAL A 482 1.45 3.08 -0.80
CA VAL A 482 1.72 1.63 -0.67
C VAL A 482 1.23 0.87 -1.89
N GLU A 483 1.99 -0.16 -2.27
CA GLU A 483 1.71 -1.09 -3.37
C GLU A 483 2.10 -2.50 -2.89
N PRO A 484 1.14 -3.34 -2.44
CA PRO A 484 1.42 -4.68 -1.95
C PRO A 484 1.44 -5.72 -3.06
N SER A 485 2.16 -6.81 -2.82
CA SER A 485 2.28 -8.02 -3.64
C SER A 485 2.14 -9.22 -2.71
N ILE A 486 0.96 -9.83 -2.68
CA ILE A 486 0.64 -10.98 -1.82
C ILE A 486 1.11 -12.26 -2.50
N TYR A 487 1.84 -13.10 -1.76
CA TYR A 487 2.38 -14.38 -2.22
C TYR A 487 1.63 -15.57 -1.60
N LEU A 488 1.76 -16.74 -2.24
CA LEU A 488 1.07 -17.97 -1.82
C LEU A 488 1.52 -18.55 -0.47
N ASP A 489 2.61 -18.05 0.10
CA ASP A 489 3.21 -18.49 1.37
C ASP A 489 2.84 -17.60 2.56
N ASP A 490 1.73 -16.86 2.45
CA ASP A 490 1.25 -15.85 3.41
C ASP A 490 2.25 -14.68 3.65
N SER A 491 3.24 -14.51 2.75
CA SER A 491 4.10 -13.34 2.74
C SER A 491 3.55 -12.23 1.85
N VAL A 492 3.87 -10.99 2.22
CA VAL A 492 3.45 -9.77 1.53
C VAL A 492 4.71 -8.97 1.20
N GLY A 493 5.02 -8.88 -0.09
CA GLY A 493 5.94 -7.87 -0.60
C GLY A 493 5.26 -6.50 -0.54
N ILE A 494 5.91 -5.49 0.04
CA ILE A 494 5.36 -4.15 0.20
C ILE A 494 6.35 -3.16 -0.38
N LYS A 495 5.91 -2.40 -1.38
CA LYS A 495 6.59 -1.18 -1.80
C LYS A 495 5.93 -0.01 -1.08
N VAL A 496 6.68 0.62 -0.18
CA VAL A 496 6.19 1.68 0.71
C VAL A 496 6.94 2.97 0.45
N SER A 497 6.20 4.08 0.47
CA SER A 497 6.73 5.44 0.53
C SER A 497 5.96 6.21 1.59
N LEU A 498 6.63 6.52 2.69
CA LEU A 498 6.11 7.22 3.84
C LEU A 498 6.80 8.58 3.97
N GLU A 499 6.02 9.63 4.15
CA GLU A 499 6.46 10.98 4.45
C GLU A 499 5.71 11.47 5.69
N VAL A 500 6.44 12.05 6.65
CA VAL A 500 5.89 12.70 7.83
C VAL A 500 6.44 14.13 7.90
N SER A 501 5.55 15.09 7.72
CA SER A 501 5.87 16.51 7.57
C SER A 501 5.20 17.31 8.69
N SER A 502 5.99 18.03 9.50
CA SER A 502 5.55 18.77 10.68
C SER A 502 5.91 20.25 10.57
N LEU A 503 5.00 21.16 10.92
CA LEU A 503 5.34 22.58 11.04
C LEU A 503 6.25 22.79 12.26
N LEU A 504 7.48 23.25 12.04
CA LEU A 504 8.47 23.53 13.10
C LEU A 504 8.34 24.97 13.61
N ASN A 505 8.30 25.94 12.71
CA ASN A 505 8.39 27.35 13.07
C ASN A 505 7.74 28.28 12.03
N GLN A 506 7.41 29.50 12.43
CA GLN A 506 6.91 30.57 11.56
C GLN A 506 7.93 31.71 11.51
N VAL A 507 8.55 31.92 10.35
CA VAL A 507 9.53 32.97 10.12
C VAL A 507 8.83 34.17 9.48
N SER A 508 8.65 35.25 10.25
CA SER A 508 8.15 36.52 9.72
C SER A 508 9.21 37.19 8.84
N GLY A 509 8.94 37.29 7.55
CA GLY A 509 9.79 37.97 6.56
C GLY A 509 9.66 39.49 6.58
N ALA A 510 10.61 40.17 5.92
CA ALA A 510 10.71 41.62 5.83
C ALA A 510 9.66 42.29 4.91
N ALA A 511 8.39 41.91 5.06
CA ALA A 511 7.22 42.51 4.41
C ALA A 511 5.89 42.21 5.15
N GLY A 512 5.93 41.57 6.34
CA GLY A 512 4.73 40.99 6.95
C GLY A 512 4.28 39.67 6.31
N THR A 513 5.10 39.09 5.43
CA THR A 513 4.92 37.72 4.94
C THR A 513 5.31 36.71 6.01
N THR A 514 4.51 35.65 6.18
CA THR A 514 4.87 34.53 7.06
C THR A 514 5.36 33.36 6.21
N ALA A 515 6.64 33.02 6.36
CA ALA A 515 7.21 31.79 5.83
C ALA A 515 7.14 30.69 6.90
N TYR A 516 7.06 29.43 6.46
CA TYR A 516 6.90 28.27 7.34
C TYR A 516 8.11 27.36 7.23
N GLU A 517 8.72 27.02 8.36
CA GLU A 517 9.76 26.01 8.46
C GLU A 517 9.08 24.64 8.66
N ILE A 518 9.29 23.72 7.72
CA ILE A 518 8.62 22.41 7.71
C ILE A 518 9.68 21.33 7.85
N GLY A 519 9.61 20.55 8.93
CA GLY A 519 10.45 19.38 9.14
C GLY A 519 9.85 18.17 8.45
N THR A 520 10.53 17.63 7.44
CA THR A 520 10.07 16.47 6.66
C THR A 520 10.93 15.24 6.96
N ARG A 521 10.29 14.08 7.09
CA ARG A 521 10.92 12.79 7.37
C ARG A 521 10.41 11.80 6.33
N THR A 522 11.29 11.24 5.50
CA THR A 522 10.89 10.38 4.38
C THR A 522 11.56 9.02 4.44
N ALA A 523 10.80 7.98 4.14
CA ALA A 523 11.29 6.60 4.00
C ALA A 523 10.64 5.96 2.76
N SER A 524 11.46 5.44 1.85
CA SER A 524 10.99 4.73 0.66
C SER A 524 11.78 3.43 0.50
N THR A 525 11.09 2.30 0.46
CA THR A 525 11.72 0.98 0.45
C THR A 525 10.80 -0.09 -0.15
N VAL A 526 11.37 -1.24 -0.47
CA VAL A 526 10.66 -2.47 -0.86
C VAL A 526 11.15 -3.59 0.04
N LEU A 527 10.22 -4.27 0.69
CA LEU A 527 10.46 -5.30 1.71
C LEU A 527 9.44 -6.42 1.58
N GLN A 528 9.67 -7.55 2.23
CA GLN A 528 8.78 -8.71 2.23
C GLN A 528 8.66 -9.25 3.65
N LEU A 529 7.43 -9.30 4.16
CA LEU A 529 7.11 -9.69 5.54
C LEU A 529 6.05 -10.77 5.55
N LYS A 530 5.99 -11.57 6.61
CA LYS A 530 4.89 -12.51 6.83
C LYS A 530 3.66 -11.81 7.39
N ASN A 531 2.50 -12.43 7.21
CA ASN A 531 1.27 -12.01 7.88
C ASN A 531 1.47 -11.88 9.42
N GLY A 532 1.20 -10.69 9.96
CA GLY A 532 1.35 -10.34 11.37
C GLY A 532 2.79 -10.03 11.83
N GLU A 533 3.78 -10.01 10.93
CA GLU A 533 5.17 -9.68 11.24
C GLU A 533 5.39 -8.16 11.25
N THR A 534 5.73 -7.59 12.41
CA THR A 534 6.14 -6.20 12.54
C THR A 534 7.62 -6.06 12.24
N ASP A 535 7.98 -5.19 11.29
CA ASP A 535 9.38 -4.86 10.96
C ASP A 535 9.63 -3.35 11.02
N VAL A 536 10.86 -2.96 11.36
CA VAL A 536 11.28 -1.57 11.51
C VAL A 536 11.84 -1.07 10.18
N LEU A 537 11.05 -0.25 9.48
CA LEU A 537 11.40 0.37 8.20
C LEU A 537 12.66 1.22 8.29
N ALA A 538 12.74 2.03 9.35
CA ALA A 538 13.78 3.01 9.57
C ALA A 538 13.75 3.49 11.03
N GLY A 539 14.88 3.97 11.51
CA GLY A 539 14.97 4.72 12.76
C GLY A 539 16.08 5.76 12.70
N LEU A 540 15.93 6.82 13.48
CA LEU A 540 16.91 7.89 13.63
C LEU A 540 17.04 8.23 15.11
N ILE A 541 18.26 8.37 15.59
CA ILE A 541 18.58 8.95 16.89
C ILE A 541 19.50 10.14 16.60
N ASP A 542 19.01 11.34 16.89
CA ASP A 542 19.77 12.59 16.79
C ASP A 542 19.98 13.18 18.19
N SER A 543 21.22 13.60 18.48
CA SER A 543 21.66 14.03 19.80
C SER A 543 22.58 15.24 19.64
N GLN A 544 22.07 16.43 19.95
CA GLN A 544 22.79 17.69 19.88
C GLN A 544 23.04 18.24 21.30
N GLU A 545 24.31 18.26 21.71
CA GLU A 545 24.77 18.94 22.93
C GLU A 545 25.43 20.27 22.57
N ARG A 546 24.98 21.37 23.18
CA ARG A 546 25.52 22.71 22.97
C ARG A 546 25.80 23.41 24.29
N THR A 547 27.02 23.27 24.79
CA THR A 547 27.56 24.13 25.85
C THR A 547 28.05 25.45 25.28
N SER A 548 27.61 26.57 25.86
CA SER A 548 28.14 27.92 25.60
C SER A 548 28.27 28.70 26.91
N GLY A 549 29.17 29.69 26.99
CA GLY A 549 29.30 30.44 28.23
C GLY A 549 30.29 31.60 28.20
N ASN A 550 29.97 32.63 28.99
CA ASN A 550 30.75 33.84 29.15
C ASN A 550 31.42 33.80 30.52
N LYS A 551 32.75 33.95 30.56
CA LYS A 551 33.56 33.79 31.77
C LYS A 551 34.65 34.85 31.86
N LEU A 552 34.95 35.30 33.07
CA LEU A 552 36.06 36.21 33.32
C LEU A 552 37.39 35.52 32.94
N PRO A 553 38.28 36.16 32.15
CA PRO A 553 39.59 35.60 31.86
C PRO A 553 40.40 35.40 33.15
N GLY A 554 41.17 34.32 33.22
CA GLY A 554 41.83 33.89 34.46
C GLY A 554 40.87 33.23 35.45
N LEU A 555 40.08 34.03 36.17
CA LEU A 555 39.23 33.54 37.28
C LEU A 555 38.20 32.47 36.86
N GLY A 556 37.60 32.64 35.68
CA GLY A 556 36.62 31.70 35.11
C GLY A 556 37.24 30.41 34.54
N GLN A 557 38.57 30.25 34.60
CA GLN A 557 39.27 29.03 34.16
C GLN A 557 39.72 28.16 35.34
N LEU A 558 39.58 28.64 36.59
CA LEU A 558 39.96 27.87 37.78
C LEU A 558 39.10 26.60 37.91
N PRO A 559 39.70 25.43 38.18
CA PRO A 559 38.94 24.22 38.48
C PRO A 559 38.07 24.44 39.72
N VAL A 560 36.84 23.91 39.71
CA VAL A 560 35.79 24.09 40.73
C VAL A 560 35.27 25.53 40.86
N LEU A 561 36.14 26.51 41.11
CA LEU A 561 35.76 27.91 41.38
C LEU A 561 35.34 28.70 40.14
N GLY A 562 35.76 28.31 38.93
CA GLY A 562 35.46 29.04 37.69
C GLY A 562 33.95 29.22 37.41
N ARG A 563 33.10 28.34 37.95
CA ARG A 563 31.62 28.45 37.86
C ARG A 563 31.03 29.63 38.62
N LEU A 564 31.75 30.25 39.56
CA LEU A 564 31.34 31.50 40.23
C LEU A 564 31.72 32.75 39.41
N PHE A 565 32.64 32.61 38.45
CA PHE A 565 33.22 33.72 37.67
C PHE A 565 32.82 33.67 36.19
N GLY A 566 31.68 33.06 35.90
CA GLY A 566 31.05 33.03 34.58
C GLY A 566 29.63 32.49 34.64
N ALA A 567 28.97 32.48 33.48
CA ALA A 567 27.67 31.86 33.26
C ALA A 567 27.77 30.87 32.10
N THR A 568 27.28 29.64 32.31
CA THR A 568 27.15 28.62 31.26
C THR A 568 25.69 28.42 30.88
N THR A 569 25.49 28.04 29.63
CA THR A 569 24.22 27.68 28.99
C THR A 569 24.47 26.37 28.28
N ASP A 570 23.91 25.31 28.84
CA ASP A 570 24.01 23.94 28.34
C ASP A 570 22.64 23.60 27.72
N ASP A 571 22.61 23.27 26.43
CA ASP A 571 21.40 23.03 25.63
C ASP A 571 21.51 21.63 24.98
N ASP A 572 20.83 20.66 25.58
CA ASP A 572 20.81 19.25 25.16
C ASP A 572 19.49 18.95 24.43
N LYS A 573 19.56 18.48 23.19
CA LYS A 573 18.40 18.04 22.40
C LYS A 573 18.60 16.60 21.92
N ASN A 574 17.66 15.74 22.26
CA ASN A 574 17.60 14.35 21.80
C ASN A 574 16.30 14.14 21.03
N THR A 575 16.39 13.56 19.83
CA THR A 575 15.24 13.19 19.00
C THR A 575 15.39 11.75 18.56
N GLU A 576 14.47 10.90 18.98
CA GLU A 576 14.40 9.49 18.60
C GLU A 576 13.16 9.26 17.72
N ILE A 577 13.33 8.59 16.59
CA ILE A 577 12.25 8.29 15.64
C ILE A 577 12.35 6.83 15.26
N VAL A 578 11.23 6.12 15.30
CA VAL A 578 11.07 4.74 14.83
C VAL A 578 9.86 4.66 13.94
N LEU A 579 10.04 4.06 12.76
CA LEU A 579 8.98 3.82 11.78
C LEU A 579 8.90 2.31 11.56
N SER A 580 7.74 1.70 11.81
CA SER A 580 7.50 0.27 11.59
C SER A 580 6.26 0.01 10.74
N ILE A 581 6.18 -1.18 10.17
CA ILE A 581 5.03 -1.66 9.41
C ILE A 581 4.66 -3.08 9.83
N THR A 582 3.36 -3.38 9.86
CA THR A 582 2.81 -4.71 10.09
C THR A 582 1.72 -4.99 9.05
N PRO A 583 1.88 -6.01 8.18
CA PRO A 583 0.82 -6.43 7.28
C PRO A 583 -0.09 -7.45 7.95
N HIS A 584 -1.40 -7.24 7.87
CA HIS A 584 -2.43 -8.19 8.28
C HIS A 584 -3.20 -8.66 7.05
N LEU A 585 -2.97 -9.90 6.62
CA LEU A 585 -3.57 -10.50 5.44
C LEU A 585 -5.04 -10.85 5.72
N ILE A 586 -5.96 -10.17 5.03
CA ILE A 586 -7.41 -10.39 5.17
C ILE A 586 -7.86 -11.53 4.25
N ARG A 587 -7.30 -11.61 3.05
CA ARG A 587 -7.57 -12.65 2.05
C ARG A 587 -6.26 -13.00 1.34
N ASN A 588 -5.87 -14.28 1.37
CA ASN A 588 -4.78 -14.79 0.54
C ASN A 588 -5.33 -15.34 -0.81
N ILE A 589 -4.44 -15.48 -1.79
CA ILE A 589 -4.65 -16.24 -3.03
C ILE A 589 -5.03 -17.68 -2.67
N GLN A 590 -6.30 -18.04 -2.85
CA GLN A 590 -6.72 -19.42 -2.70
C GLN A 590 -6.23 -20.24 -3.88
N ARG A 591 -5.40 -21.26 -3.60
CA ARG A 591 -5.03 -22.26 -4.61
C ARG A 591 -6.26 -23.13 -4.90
N PRO A 592 -6.74 -23.21 -6.17
CA PRO A 592 -7.81 -24.13 -6.51
C PRO A 592 -7.42 -25.59 -6.24
N ASP A 593 -8.40 -26.42 -5.88
CA ASP A 593 -8.19 -27.86 -5.71
C ASP A 593 -7.56 -28.48 -6.97
N ALA A 594 -6.65 -29.45 -6.78
CA ALA A 594 -5.92 -30.08 -7.89
C ALA A 594 -6.86 -30.69 -8.95
N ASP A 595 -8.01 -31.21 -8.53
CA ASP A 595 -9.06 -31.79 -9.38
C ASP A 595 -9.79 -30.74 -10.25
N LEU A 596 -9.74 -29.46 -9.87
CA LEU A 596 -10.21 -28.34 -10.69
C LEU A 596 -9.09 -27.81 -11.58
N ALA A 597 -7.86 -27.74 -11.07
CA ALA A 597 -6.69 -27.26 -11.80
C ALA A 597 -6.25 -28.19 -12.94
N TYR A 598 -6.52 -29.51 -12.85
CA TYR A 598 -6.21 -30.49 -13.88
C TYR A 598 -7.47 -31.16 -14.43
N PHE A 599 -7.78 -30.92 -15.71
CA PHE A 599 -8.82 -31.66 -16.43
C PHE A 599 -8.42 -31.91 -17.89
N THR A 600 -8.79 -33.09 -18.40
CA THR A 600 -8.58 -33.45 -19.82
C THR A 600 -9.57 -32.70 -20.70
N SER A 601 -9.08 -31.88 -21.63
CA SER A 601 -9.90 -31.06 -22.55
C SER A 601 -10.29 -31.76 -23.86
N GLY A 602 -9.83 -32.99 -24.09
CA GLY A 602 -10.03 -33.72 -25.35
C GLY A 602 -8.90 -33.46 -26.35
N THR A 603 -9.22 -33.46 -27.65
CA THR A 603 -8.27 -33.08 -28.71
C THR A 603 -8.67 -31.73 -29.32
N GLU A 604 -7.73 -31.02 -29.94
CA GLU A 604 -8.01 -29.72 -30.60
C GLU A 604 -9.14 -29.80 -31.64
N SER A 605 -9.29 -30.95 -32.30
CA SER A 605 -10.34 -31.26 -33.26
C SER A 605 -11.66 -31.75 -32.64
N ASN A 606 -11.65 -32.18 -31.38
CA ASN A 606 -12.81 -32.75 -30.67
C ASN A 606 -12.68 -32.52 -29.15
N MET A 607 -13.29 -31.45 -28.65
CA MET A 607 -13.41 -31.17 -27.20
C MET A 607 -14.42 -32.06 -26.46
N ARG A 608 -14.91 -33.14 -27.10
CA ARG A 608 -15.72 -34.16 -26.45
C ARG A 608 -14.87 -34.87 -25.40
N SER A 609 -15.47 -35.14 -24.24
CA SER A 609 -14.85 -35.91 -23.15
C SER A 609 -14.48 -37.32 -23.61
N MET A 610 -13.24 -37.47 -24.08
CA MET A 610 -12.60 -38.76 -24.23
C MET A 610 -12.10 -39.17 -22.85
N ILE A 611 -12.51 -40.36 -22.39
CA ILE A 611 -12.27 -40.96 -21.05
C ILE A 611 -13.33 -40.60 -20.00
N GLN A 612 -14.46 -41.33 -20.04
CA GLN A 612 -15.02 -41.92 -18.81
C GLN A 612 -15.67 -43.29 -19.07
N SER A 613 -14.97 -44.14 -19.83
CA SER A 613 -15.39 -45.52 -20.14
C SER A 613 -14.25 -46.52 -19.95
N ASN A 614 -13.66 -46.53 -18.77
CA ASN A 614 -13.14 -47.74 -18.13
C ASN A 614 -13.06 -47.46 -16.63
N GLY A 615 -13.55 -48.39 -15.82
CA GLY A 615 -13.41 -48.26 -14.38
C GLY A 615 -11.94 -48.31 -14.01
N PHE A 616 -11.47 -47.37 -13.20
CA PHE A 616 -10.29 -47.63 -12.39
C PHE A 616 -10.58 -48.88 -11.55
N PRO A 617 -9.63 -49.82 -11.40
CA PRO A 617 -9.74 -50.79 -10.33
C PRO A 617 -9.84 -50.00 -9.01
N ALA A 618 -10.66 -50.48 -8.07
CA ALA A 618 -10.70 -49.91 -6.73
C ALA A 618 -9.26 -49.79 -6.18
N PRO A 619 -8.92 -48.73 -5.43
CA PRO A 619 -7.59 -48.61 -4.84
C PRO A 619 -7.31 -49.90 -4.08
N SER A 620 -6.26 -50.61 -4.51
CA SER A 620 -5.85 -51.87 -3.90
C SER A 620 -5.64 -51.60 -2.42
N ALA A 621 -6.42 -52.27 -1.57
CA ALA A 621 -6.31 -52.11 -0.12
C ALA A 621 -4.84 -52.23 0.28
N SER A 622 -4.34 -51.24 1.03
CA SER A 622 -3.03 -51.30 1.66
C SER A 622 -2.90 -52.67 2.34
N PRO A 623 -1.80 -53.43 2.12
CA PRO A 623 -1.66 -54.72 2.75
C PRO A 623 -1.62 -54.51 4.27
N SER A 624 -2.72 -54.83 4.94
CA SER A 624 -2.78 -54.97 6.39
C SER A 624 -1.70 -55.98 6.78
N PRO A 625 -0.72 -55.63 7.63
CA PRO A 625 0.28 -56.60 8.04
C PRO A 625 -0.41 -57.69 8.87
N SER A 626 -0.60 -58.86 8.28
CA SER A 626 -1.21 -60.00 8.97
C SER A 626 -0.21 -60.56 9.98
N LEU A 627 -0.43 -60.27 11.25
CA LEU A 627 0.21 -60.97 12.36
C LEU A 627 -0.21 -62.44 12.31
N ASN A 628 0.68 -63.31 11.83
CA ASN A 628 0.73 -64.74 12.17
C ASN A 628 2.03 -65.36 11.66
N ALA A 629 3.01 -65.46 12.56
CA ALA A 629 4.18 -66.31 12.40
C ALA A 629 4.41 -67.07 13.72
N SER A 630 3.60 -68.10 13.93
CA SER A 630 3.77 -69.04 15.04
C SER A 630 4.75 -70.14 14.63
N SER A 631 6.02 -70.04 15.02
CA SER A 631 6.96 -71.16 14.97
C SER A 631 7.80 -71.22 16.24
N THR A 632 7.34 -72.03 17.20
CA THR A 632 7.94 -72.24 18.51
C THR A 632 9.14 -73.20 18.43
N ILE A 633 10.33 -72.76 18.85
CA ILE A 633 11.41 -73.57 19.42
C ILE A 633 12.04 -72.68 20.52
N GLU A 634 11.58 -72.74 21.77
CA GLU A 634 12.03 -73.65 22.83
C GLU A 634 13.46 -73.34 23.35
N GLY A 635 13.59 -72.81 24.58
CA GLY A 635 14.91 -72.47 25.15
C GLY A 635 14.96 -71.57 26.40
N ALA A 636 14.47 -72.06 27.55
CA ALA A 636 14.90 -71.72 28.93
C ALA A 636 15.01 -70.24 29.44
N ALA A 637 14.01 -69.87 30.25
CA ALA A 637 14.02 -69.05 31.48
C ALA A 637 15.27 -68.22 31.93
N ARG A 638 15.04 -66.93 32.22
CA ARG A 638 14.95 -66.41 33.62
C ARG A 638 14.44 -64.96 33.69
N GLN A 639 13.58 -64.69 34.67
CA GLN A 639 13.33 -63.31 35.15
C GLN A 639 14.49 -62.88 36.05
N THR A 640 14.94 -61.62 35.94
CA THR A 640 15.05 -60.71 37.09
C THR A 640 14.97 -59.26 36.61
N SER A 641 14.28 -58.46 37.43
CA SER A 641 13.85 -57.08 37.29
C SER A 641 14.94 -56.00 37.12
N SER A 642 14.56 -54.96 36.36
CA SER A 642 14.74 -53.52 36.65
C SER A 642 16.13 -52.92 36.86
N GLY A 643 16.45 -51.92 36.02
CA GLY A 643 17.45 -50.89 36.31
C GLY A 643 17.46 -49.82 35.23
N SER A 644 16.88 -48.64 35.50
CA SER A 644 17.03 -47.43 34.66
C SER A 644 18.50 -46.99 34.62
N PRO A 645 18.93 -46.17 33.63
CA PRO A 645 18.74 -44.73 33.81
C PRO A 645 18.47 -43.91 32.52
N ASN A 646 18.04 -42.67 32.75
CA ASN A 646 18.04 -41.54 31.82
C ASN A 646 19.31 -40.70 32.08
N GLY A 647 19.86 -39.98 31.09
CA GLY A 647 20.95 -39.01 31.35
C GLY A 647 21.91 -38.71 30.20
N LEU A 648 21.63 -37.61 29.49
CA LEU A 648 22.45 -36.99 28.43
C LEU A 648 23.85 -36.52 28.91
N ASN A 649 24.88 -36.56 28.03
CA ASN A 649 25.67 -35.37 27.66
C ASN A 649 26.54 -35.59 26.39
N ASN A 650 26.89 -34.50 25.70
CA ASN A 650 27.67 -34.43 24.46
C ASN A 650 29.20 -34.49 24.66
N GLY A 651 29.94 -34.89 23.61
CA GLY A 651 31.39 -34.68 23.49
C GLY A 651 32.01 -35.02 22.12
N TYR A 652 32.53 -33.99 21.43
CA TYR A 652 33.64 -33.92 20.45
C TYR A 652 34.09 -35.12 19.57
N GLY A 653 34.46 -34.84 18.30
CA GLY A 653 35.46 -35.63 17.56
C GLY A 653 35.49 -35.48 16.03
N ALA A 654 36.59 -34.97 15.45
CA ALA A 654 36.80 -34.76 13.99
C ALA A 654 37.51 -35.95 13.28
N GLY A 655 37.56 -35.99 11.94
CA GLY A 655 38.49 -36.90 11.22
C GLY A 655 38.35 -37.15 9.70
N ASN A 656 38.73 -36.17 8.86
CA ASN A 656 39.38 -36.21 7.51
C ASN A 656 39.60 -37.55 6.70
N GLY A 657 39.55 -37.53 5.34
CA GLY A 657 40.29 -38.55 4.52
C GLY A 657 39.93 -38.95 3.05
N THR A 658 40.00 -38.04 2.06
CA THR A 658 40.55 -38.21 0.66
C THR A 658 40.21 -39.37 -0.35
N ASN A 659 39.95 -38.94 -1.62
CA ASN A 659 40.60 -39.32 -2.92
C ASN A 659 39.95 -40.19 -4.05
N GLY A 660 39.64 -39.51 -5.19
CA GLY A 660 40.01 -39.85 -6.60
C GLY A 660 39.15 -40.81 -7.45
N ALA A 661 39.26 -40.90 -8.80
CA ALA A 661 39.55 -39.92 -9.89
C ALA A 661 39.41 -40.59 -11.31
N TYR A 662 39.27 -39.78 -12.38
CA TYR A 662 39.38 -40.09 -13.84
C TYR A 662 38.22 -40.88 -14.52
N GLY A 663 37.81 -40.63 -15.79
CA GLY A 663 38.11 -39.52 -16.73
C GLY A 663 38.46 -39.98 -18.18
N ALA A 664 38.32 -39.20 -19.26
CA ALA A 664 37.54 -37.97 -19.51
C ALA A 664 37.56 -37.57 -21.04
N THR A 665 36.40 -37.35 -21.68
CA THR A 665 36.22 -36.84 -23.07
C THR A 665 34.82 -36.19 -23.24
N GLY A 666 34.50 -35.35 -24.25
CA GLY A 666 35.32 -34.68 -25.27
C GLY A 666 34.54 -33.58 -26.06
N ALA A 667 35.23 -32.56 -26.60
CA ALA A 667 34.66 -31.40 -27.33
C ALA A 667 34.30 -31.73 -28.82
N TYR A 668 33.65 -30.92 -29.67
CA TYR A 668 33.47 -29.45 -29.83
C TYR A 668 32.10 -29.07 -30.49
N GLY A 669 31.65 -27.81 -30.63
CA GLY A 669 32.13 -26.53 -30.07
C GLY A 669 31.46 -25.25 -30.62
N SER A 670 31.81 -24.08 -30.02
CA SER A 670 31.51 -22.66 -30.40
C SER A 670 30.04 -22.18 -30.40
N SER A 671 29.69 -20.94 -30.03
CA SER A 671 30.35 -19.83 -29.26
C SER A 671 29.28 -18.73 -29.03
N GLY A 672 29.34 -17.82 -28.05
CA GLY A 672 30.35 -17.53 -27.02
C GLY A 672 29.74 -16.71 -25.88
N ALA A 673 30.49 -16.46 -24.80
CA ALA A 673 29.96 -16.08 -23.49
C ALA A 673 30.60 -14.83 -22.86
N TYR A 674 30.00 -14.39 -21.76
CA TYR A 674 30.47 -13.37 -20.80
C TYR A 674 31.85 -13.67 -20.17
N SER A 675 32.57 -12.62 -19.76
CA SER A 675 33.41 -12.56 -18.55
C SER A 675 33.66 -11.09 -18.16
N THR A 676 33.60 -10.65 -16.90
CA THR A 676 34.54 -10.85 -15.75
C THR A 676 36.01 -10.49 -16.09
N ASN A 677 36.87 -9.99 -15.19
CA ASN A 677 36.82 -9.77 -13.73
C ASN A 677 37.84 -8.65 -13.37
N GLY A 678 37.77 -8.01 -12.21
CA GLY A 678 38.76 -8.29 -11.15
C GLY A 678 39.56 -7.04 -10.74
N ALA A 679 40.12 -7.02 -9.52
CA ALA A 679 40.58 -5.80 -8.84
C ALA A 679 42.07 -5.82 -8.38
N TYR A 680 42.43 -4.80 -7.57
CA TYR A 680 43.61 -4.63 -6.68
C TYR A 680 44.83 -3.84 -7.19
N GLY A 681 45.34 -2.95 -6.32
CA GLY A 681 46.67 -2.33 -6.43
C GLY A 681 46.77 -0.96 -5.75
N ALA A 682 47.44 -0.86 -4.59
CA ALA A 682 47.77 0.41 -3.92
C ALA A 682 49.28 0.72 -4.04
N GLY A 683 49.68 2.00 -3.99
CA GLY A 683 51.10 2.40 -4.02
C GLY A 683 51.32 3.92 -3.89
N THR A 684 52.41 4.34 -3.23
CA THR A 684 52.63 5.70 -2.71
C THR A 684 53.85 6.40 -3.31
N GLY A 685 53.75 7.70 -3.61
CA GLY A 685 54.85 8.70 -3.55
C GLY A 685 55.78 8.90 -4.78
N GLY A 686 56.25 10.13 -5.00
CA GLY A 686 57.43 10.42 -5.85
C GLY A 686 57.41 11.69 -6.72
N TYR A 687 58.15 12.72 -6.31
CA TYR A 687 58.31 14.07 -6.88
C TYR A 687 58.78 14.24 -8.36
N SER A 688 58.25 15.27 -9.04
CA SER A 688 58.94 16.22 -9.95
C SER A 688 57.93 17.31 -10.38
N GLY A 689 58.21 18.59 -10.66
CA GLY A 689 59.47 19.35 -10.63
C GLY A 689 59.41 20.65 -11.48
N VAL A 690 58.88 21.73 -10.91
CA VAL A 690 59.03 23.18 -11.26
C VAL A 690 58.83 23.67 -12.72
N GLY A 691 57.96 24.67 -12.89
CA GLY A 691 57.95 25.60 -14.04
C GLY A 691 57.32 26.94 -13.65
N ASP A 692 58.12 28.00 -13.61
CA ASP A 692 57.74 29.38 -13.26
C ASP A 692 57.21 30.16 -14.50
N GLY A 693 56.38 31.19 -14.30
CA GLY A 693 55.76 31.95 -15.38
C GLY A 693 54.70 32.96 -14.94
N SER A 694 55.13 34.18 -14.60
CA SER A 694 54.27 35.30 -14.18
C SER A 694 53.44 35.93 -15.32
N ALA A 695 52.16 36.26 -15.03
CA ALA A 695 51.37 37.44 -15.49
C ALA A 695 51.22 37.71 -17.01
N PRO A 696 50.02 38.10 -17.53
CA PRO A 696 49.32 39.29 -17.01
C PRO A 696 47.78 39.26 -16.98
N TYR A 697 47.21 40.18 -16.20
CA TYR A 697 45.86 40.68 -16.41
C TYR A 697 45.77 41.36 -17.79
N VAL A 698 44.82 40.95 -18.63
CA VAL A 698 44.45 41.69 -19.85
C VAL A 698 42.94 41.85 -19.93
N GLY A 699 42.53 43.13 -20.09
CA GLY A 699 41.26 43.67 -20.56
C GLY A 699 40.04 42.76 -20.68
N GLY A 700 38.98 43.13 -19.95
CA GLY A 700 37.65 42.59 -20.19
C GLY A 700 37.15 42.91 -21.60
N ALA A 701 36.69 41.88 -22.32
CA ALA A 701 35.75 42.04 -23.42
C ALA A 701 34.34 42.08 -22.82
N GLY A 702 33.52 43.06 -23.23
CA GLY A 702 32.16 43.21 -22.71
C GLY A 702 31.30 41.98 -23.04
N ALA A 703 30.53 41.50 -22.07
CA ALA A 703 29.55 40.45 -22.29
C ALA A 703 28.50 40.93 -23.31
N GLY A 704 28.54 40.37 -24.52
CA GLY A 704 27.49 40.57 -25.51
C GLY A 704 26.19 39.97 -24.99
N VAL A 705 25.15 40.81 -24.83
CA VAL A 705 23.81 40.36 -24.47
C VAL A 705 23.29 39.50 -25.61
N GLY A 706 23.18 38.18 -25.37
CA GLY A 706 22.59 37.26 -26.34
C GLY A 706 21.13 37.61 -26.61
N THR A 707 20.71 37.45 -27.85
CA THR A 707 19.35 37.70 -28.33
C THR A 707 18.68 36.41 -28.80
N ALA A 708 17.39 36.30 -28.49
CA ALA A 708 16.54 35.25 -29.01
C ALA A 708 15.26 35.82 -29.62
N GLN A 709 14.64 35.03 -30.50
CA GLN A 709 13.36 35.31 -31.11
C GLN A 709 12.49 34.05 -31.05
N MET A 710 11.21 34.22 -30.70
CA MET A 710 10.19 33.20 -30.91
C MET A 710 9.30 33.60 -32.08
N THR A 711 8.79 32.62 -32.82
CA THR A 711 7.70 32.82 -33.79
C THR A 711 6.63 31.75 -33.59
N VAL A 712 5.39 32.08 -33.94
CA VAL A 712 4.21 31.24 -33.68
C VAL A 712 3.54 30.91 -35.00
N GLN A 713 3.31 29.63 -35.25
CA GLN A 713 2.80 29.12 -36.53
C GLN A 713 1.64 28.15 -36.30
N GLY A 714 0.65 28.18 -37.19
CA GLY A 714 -0.55 27.34 -37.14
C GLY A 714 -1.44 27.54 -38.36
N PRO A 715 -2.54 26.80 -38.49
CA PRO A 715 -3.50 26.94 -39.59
C PRO A 715 -4.37 28.20 -39.42
N PRO A 716 -4.60 29.01 -40.47
CA PRO A 716 -5.27 30.30 -40.37
C PRO A 716 -6.77 30.22 -40.04
N GLN A 717 -7.38 29.04 -40.19
CA GLN A 717 -8.77 28.78 -39.81
C GLN A 717 -8.94 27.34 -39.28
N VAL A 718 -9.88 27.16 -38.34
CA VAL A 718 -10.31 25.86 -37.81
C VAL A 718 -11.84 25.82 -37.71
N LYS A 719 -12.47 24.65 -37.77
CA LYS A 719 -13.92 24.50 -37.55
C LYS A 719 -14.24 24.35 -36.07
N VAL A 720 -15.43 24.79 -35.64
CA VAL A 720 -15.94 24.50 -34.28
C VAL A 720 -15.99 22.98 -34.07
N GLY A 721 -15.44 22.52 -32.95
CA GLY A 721 -15.33 21.10 -32.59
C GLY A 721 -13.99 20.44 -32.95
N ASP A 722 -13.29 20.95 -33.97
CA ASP A 722 -12.00 20.41 -34.41
C ASP A 722 -10.85 20.85 -33.48
N SER A 723 -9.73 20.11 -33.56
CA SER A 723 -8.50 20.44 -32.83
C SER A 723 -7.52 21.21 -33.72
N VAL A 724 -6.99 22.32 -33.22
CA VAL A 724 -5.93 23.12 -33.85
C VAL A 724 -4.61 22.90 -33.11
N SER A 725 -3.52 22.74 -33.86
CA SER A 725 -2.16 22.71 -33.31
C SER A 725 -1.43 24.01 -33.67
N VAL A 726 -0.80 24.62 -32.67
CA VAL A 726 -0.02 25.86 -32.78
C VAL A 726 1.40 25.58 -32.32
N ALA A 727 2.36 25.65 -33.25
CA ALA A 727 3.77 25.43 -32.97
C ALA A 727 4.46 26.75 -32.58
N ILE A 728 5.23 26.70 -31.51
CA ILE A 728 6.13 27.77 -31.08
C ILE A 728 7.54 27.38 -31.53
N THR A 729 8.11 28.15 -32.45
CA THR A 729 9.51 27.98 -32.86
C THR A 729 10.37 29.05 -32.20
N MET A 730 11.63 28.72 -31.95
CA MET A 730 12.60 29.59 -31.29
C MET A 730 13.93 29.55 -32.04
N GLN A 731 14.59 30.70 -32.09
CA GLN A 731 15.94 30.89 -32.61
C GLN A 731 16.73 31.75 -31.60
N ALA A 732 17.97 31.39 -31.31
CA ALA A 732 18.85 32.12 -30.40
C ALA A 732 20.24 32.26 -31.01
N ASP A 733 20.93 33.37 -30.73
CA ASP A 733 22.31 33.61 -31.19
C ASP A 733 23.39 33.00 -30.28
N GLN A 734 23.00 32.57 -29.07
CA GLN A 734 23.86 31.91 -28.08
C GLN A 734 23.19 30.66 -27.51
N PRO A 735 23.97 29.70 -26.95
CA PRO A 735 23.42 28.44 -26.44
C PRO A 735 22.55 28.64 -25.19
N VAL A 736 21.28 28.27 -25.30
CA VAL A 736 20.25 28.36 -24.26
C VAL A 736 20.22 27.08 -23.43
N THR A 737 20.12 27.21 -22.11
CA THR A 737 20.02 26.08 -21.17
C THR A 737 18.65 25.97 -20.50
N SER A 738 17.92 27.08 -20.36
CA SER A 738 16.52 27.07 -19.92
C SER A 738 15.69 28.17 -20.58
N VAL A 739 14.44 27.84 -20.91
CA VAL A 739 13.44 28.75 -21.50
C VAL A 739 12.17 28.68 -20.67
N SER A 740 11.58 29.84 -20.38
CA SER A 740 10.20 29.92 -19.89
C SER A 740 9.39 30.89 -20.75
N SER A 741 8.10 30.62 -20.91
CA SER A 741 7.16 31.44 -21.67
C SER A 741 5.76 31.31 -21.11
N ASN A 742 5.04 32.43 -21.03
CA ASN A 742 3.61 32.48 -20.72
C ASN A 742 2.82 32.58 -22.03
N VAL A 743 1.80 31.76 -22.18
CA VAL A 743 0.89 31.76 -23.33
C VAL A 743 -0.50 32.14 -22.84
N SER A 744 -1.16 33.12 -23.46
CA SER A 744 -2.54 33.50 -23.18
C SER A 744 -3.44 33.26 -24.40
N PHE A 745 -4.64 32.73 -24.15
CA PHE A 745 -5.64 32.44 -25.16
C PHE A 745 -7.06 32.67 -24.61
N ASP A 746 -8.03 32.95 -25.48
CA ASP A 746 -9.42 33.13 -25.07
C ASP A 746 -10.09 31.79 -24.73
N SER A 747 -10.17 31.50 -23.43
CA SER A 747 -10.79 30.29 -22.88
C SER A 747 -12.28 30.13 -23.19
N THR A 748 -12.98 31.18 -23.66
CA THR A 748 -14.38 31.09 -24.13
C THR A 748 -14.49 30.60 -25.57
N LYS A 749 -13.39 30.63 -26.34
CA LYS A 749 -13.34 30.22 -27.76
C LYS A 749 -12.48 28.99 -27.99
N LEU A 750 -11.48 28.76 -27.14
CA LEU A 750 -10.50 27.68 -27.25
C LEU A 750 -10.40 26.92 -25.92
N GLN A 751 -10.52 25.60 -25.97
CA GLN A 751 -10.17 24.72 -24.85
C GLN A 751 -8.76 24.19 -25.04
N PHE A 752 -7.87 24.36 -24.06
CA PHE A 752 -6.57 23.71 -24.09
C PHE A 752 -6.72 22.18 -23.92
N ILE A 753 -6.13 21.41 -24.82
CA ILE A 753 -6.12 19.93 -24.79
C ILE A 753 -4.83 19.43 -24.15
N GLY A 754 -3.69 20.01 -24.54
CA GLY A 754 -2.38 19.58 -24.09
C GLY A 754 -1.26 20.31 -24.84
N VAL A 755 -0.02 20.01 -24.45
CA VAL A 755 1.19 20.54 -25.08
C VAL A 755 2.25 19.46 -25.18
N THR A 756 2.90 19.39 -26.33
CA THR A 756 4.03 18.50 -26.59
C THR A 756 5.30 19.33 -26.60
N GLU A 757 6.31 18.89 -25.85
CA GLU A 757 7.66 19.45 -25.87
C GLU A 757 8.26 19.33 -27.27
N GLY A 758 8.90 20.39 -27.76
CA GLY A 758 9.56 20.40 -29.06
C GLY A 758 10.96 19.75 -29.04
N ASP A 759 11.74 20.08 -30.08
CA ASP A 759 13.09 19.58 -30.32
C ASP A 759 14.19 20.59 -29.94
N PHE A 760 13.88 21.88 -29.78
CA PHE A 760 14.85 22.97 -29.58
C PHE A 760 15.88 22.67 -28.48
N LEU A 761 15.46 22.43 -27.23
CA LEU A 761 16.40 22.15 -26.13
C LEU A 761 17.00 20.73 -26.17
N LYS A 762 16.41 19.81 -26.92
CA LYS A 762 16.93 18.44 -27.14
C LYS A 762 18.13 18.39 -28.09
N GLN A 763 18.37 19.46 -28.86
CA GLN A 763 19.53 19.59 -29.76
C GLN A 763 20.89 19.39 -29.03
N GLY A 764 20.94 19.69 -27.73
CA GLY A 764 22.15 19.50 -26.89
C GLY A 764 22.44 18.06 -26.46
N GLY A 765 21.69 17.06 -26.95
CA GLY A 765 21.94 15.62 -26.72
C GLY A 765 21.79 15.16 -25.26
N SER A 766 21.24 16.00 -24.40
CA SER A 766 21.15 15.80 -22.95
C SER A 766 19.70 15.87 -22.47
N PRO A 767 19.32 15.18 -21.38
CA PRO A 767 17.92 15.09 -20.98
C PRO A 767 17.35 16.45 -20.57
N THR A 768 16.14 16.72 -21.06
CA THR A 768 15.35 17.92 -20.80
C THR A 768 14.30 17.70 -19.72
N SER A 769 13.92 18.78 -19.03
CA SER A 769 12.92 18.83 -17.99
C SER A 769 11.82 19.82 -18.38
N PHE A 770 10.98 19.40 -19.33
CA PHE A 770 9.83 20.17 -19.78
C PHE A 770 8.65 20.07 -18.81
N SER A 771 8.04 21.21 -18.51
CA SER A 771 6.91 21.35 -17.61
C SER A 771 5.90 22.35 -18.17
N ASN A 772 4.62 22.03 -18.02
CA ASN A 772 3.53 22.92 -18.37
C ASN A 772 2.55 23.04 -17.20
N ARG A 773 1.99 24.24 -17.00
CA ARG A 773 0.99 24.51 -15.96
C ARG A 773 -0.08 25.43 -16.52
N LEU A 774 -1.30 24.92 -16.67
CA LEU A 774 -2.47 25.73 -16.97
C LEU A 774 -2.90 26.50 -15.71
N ALA A 775 -2.89 27.82 -15.79
CA ALA A 775 -3.42 28.74 -14.79
C ALA A 775 -4.87 29.14 -15.14
N GLN A 776 -5.62 29.65 -14.16
CA GLN A 776 -7.00 30.08 -14.37
C GLN A 776 -7.07 31.22 -15.40
N GLY A 777 -8.15 31.25 -16.19
CA GLY A 777 -8.43 32.34 -17.15
C GLY A 777 -7.87 32.17 -18.57
N GLY A 778 -7.28 31.01 -18.92
CA GLY A 778 -6.71 30.79 -20.26
C GLY A 778 -5.24 31.21 -20.37
N HIS A 779 -4.49 31.14 -19.25
CA HIS A 779 -3.06 31.35 -19.21
C HIS A 779 -2.34 30.01 -19.01
N LEU A 780 -1.28 29.76 -19.78
CA LEU A 780 -0.48 28.54 -19.74
C LEU A 780 0.99 28.92 -19.55
N ILE A 781 1.60 28.44 -18.48
CA ILE A 781 3.03 28.61 -18.22
C ILE A 781 3.75 27.41 -18.81
N LEU A 782 4.74 27.66 -19.66
CA LEU A 782 5.67 26.66 -20.21
C LEU A 782 7.06 26.94 -19.65
N SER A 783 7.74 25.90 -19.18
CA SER A 783 9.15 25.99 -18.80
C SER A 783 9.89 24.71 -19.16
N ASP A 784 11.05 24.87 -19.77
CA ASP A 784 11.92 23.78 -20.22
C ASP A 784 13.38 24.10 -19.85
N SER A 785 14.14 23.07 -19.53
CA SER A 785 15.52 23.20 -19.07
C SER A 785 16.32 21.92 -19.31
N VAL A 786 17.60 22.08 -19.66
CA VAL A 786 18.54 20.99 -19.94
C VAL A 786 19.30 20.61 -18.67
N GLN A 787 19.34 19.32 -18.34
CA GLN A 787 20.05 18.78 -17.16
C GLN A 787 21.55 18.57 -17.45
N GLY A 788 22.25 19.66 -17.80
CA GLY A 788 23.65 19.68 -18.22
C GLY A 788 23.85 19.45 -19.73
N GLY A 789 24.95 19.96 -20.30
CA GLY A 789 25.21 19.92 -21.74
C GLY A 789 25.62 21.29 -22.31
N SER A 790 25.80 21.38 -23.64
CA SER A 790 26.27 22.60 -24.32
C SER A 790 25.20 23.69 -24.54
N GLY A 791 23.94 23.42 -24.20
CA GLY A 791 22.80 24.26 -24.56
C GLY A 791 22.41 24.19 -26.04
N ALA A 792 21.28 24.80 -26.39
CA ALA A 792 20.73 24.84 -27.74
C ALA A 792 20.87 26.24 -28.37
N SER A 793 21.46 26.32 -29.56
CA SER A 793 21.79 27.58 -30.27
C SER A 793 21.37 27.60 -31.74
N SER A 794 20.42 26.75 -32.15
CA SER A 794 19.94 26.69 -33.54
C SER A 794 18.41 26.71 -33.60
N THR A 795 17.84 27.12 -34.73
CA THR A 795 16.38 27.23 -34.86
C THR A 795 15.71 25.86 -34.64
N GLY A 796 14.68 25.83 -33.79
CA GLY A 796 13.93 24.61 -33.47
C GLY A 796 12.54 24.90 -32.92
N THR A 797 11.75 23.85 -32.70
CA THR A 797 10.45 23.95 -32.04
C THR A 797 10.64 23.95 -30.53
N PHE A 798 10.11 24.95 -29.83
CA PHE A 798 10.08 24.98 -28.37
C PHE A 798 8.95 24.10 -27.81
N ALA A 799 7.73 24.28 -28.31
CA ALA A 799 6.57 23.47 -27.93
C ALA A 799 5.48 23.50 -29.00
N VAL A 800 4.65 22.46 -29.05
CA VAL A 800 3.43 22.40 -29.88
C VAL A 800 2.21 22.34 -28.98
N LEU A 801 1.38 23.37 -29.05
CA LEU A 801 0.14 23.52 -28.29
C LEU A 801 -1.03 22.92 -29.06
N SER A 802 -1.90 22.16 -28.40
CA SER A 802 -3.14 21.66 -28.98
C SER A 802 -4.36 22.26 -28.28
N PHE A 803 -5.26 22.86 -29.06
CA PHE A 803 -6.53 23.43 -28.59
C PHE A 803 -7.71 22.83 -29.33
N LYS A 804 -8.89 22.77 -28.69
CA LYS A 804 -10.17 22.47 -29.33
C LYS A 804 -10.94 23.77 -29.54
N ALA A 805 -11.48 23.98 -30.73
CA ALA A 805 -12.32 25.14 -31.01
C ALA A 805 -13.73 24.97 -30.42
N LEU A 806 -14.16 25.89 -29.55
CA LEU A 806 -15.45 25.82 -28.84
C LEU A 806 -16.56 26.64 -29.50
N ALA A 807 -16.24 27.80 -30.08
CA ALA A 807 -17.23 28.74 -30.60
C ALA A 807 -16.72 29.48 -31.83
N ALA A 808 -17.61 29.71 -32.81
CA ALA A 808 -17.28 30.44 -34.02
C ALA A 808 -16.93 31.91 -33.71
N THR A 809 -15.88 32.42 -34.37
CA THR A 809 -15.43 33.81 -34.30
C THR A 809 -14.62 34.17 -35.53
N SER A 810 -14.73 35.42 -36.00
CA SER A 810 -13.95 35.91 -37.15
C SER A 810 -12.45 35.89 -36.87
N GLN A 811 -12.04 36.19 -35.63
CA GLN A 811 -10.67 36.06 -35.14
C GLN A 811 -10.66 35.63 -33.65
N THR A 812 -9.67 34.82 -33.29
CA THR A 812 -9.20 34.58 -31.92
C THR A 812 -7.68 34.65 -31.92
N SER A 813 -7.06 34.92 -30.77
CA SER A 813 -5.61 35.10 -30.64
C SER A 813 -4.99 34.18 -29.61
N VAL A 814 -3.79 33.69 -29.92
CA VAL A 814 -2.84 33.09 -28.97
C VAL A 814 -1.65 34.05 -28.87
N GLN A 815 -1.48 34.67 -27.71
CA GLN A 815 -0.39 35.59 -27.44
C GLN A 815 0.66 34.90 -26.58
N ILE A 816 1.94 35.15 -26.86
CA ILE A 816 3.06 34.57 -26.11
C ILE A 816 3.89 35.70 -25.54
N GLN A 817 4.16 35.62 -24.24
CA GLN A 817 5.05 36.50 -23.52
C GLN A 817 6.27 35.69 -23.07
N PRO A 818 7.48 36.03 -23.55
CA PRO A 818 8.73 35.51 -23.02
C PRO A 818 8.82 35.63 -21.50
N GLY A 819 9.26 34.56 -20.84
CA GLY A 819 9.73 34.57 -19.46
C GLY A 819 11.25 34.74 -19.40
N SER A 820 11.88 34.21 -18.36
CA SER A 820 13.34 34.15 -18.27
C SER A 820 13.92 33.13 -19.25
N ILE A 821 14.94 33.56 -20.01
CA ILE A 821 15.79 32.70 -20.85
C ILE A 821 17.21 32.82 -20.33
N ILE A 822 17.84 31.68 -20.09
CA ILE A 822 19.18 31.60 -19.50
C ILE A 822 20.10 30.84 -20.45
N GLY A 823 21.22 31.45 -20.80
CA GLY A 823 22.28 30.85 -21.60
C GLY A 823 23.19 29.93 -20.80
N VAL A 824 24.18 29.34 -21.48
CA VAL A 824 25.33 28.71 -20.80
C VAL A 824 26.02 29.71 -19.87
N SER A 825 26.51 29.23 -18.73
CA SER A 825 27.09 30.03 -17.62
C SER A 825 26.13 30.97 -16.85
N GLY A 826 24.82 30.88 -17.06
CA GLY A 826 23.82 31.65 -16.28
C GLY A 826 23.52 33.04 -16.82
N THR A 827 24.08 33.40 -17.98
CA THR A 827 23.87 34.70 -18.63
C THR A 827 22.42 34.86 -19.09
N PRO A 828 21.71 35.96 -18.74
CA PRO A 828 20.37 36.20 -19.24
C PRO A 828 20.38 36.55 -20.73
N ILE A 829 19.48 35.93 -21.50
CA ILE A 829 19.29 36.18 -22.93
C ILE A 829 18.02 37.01 -23.11
N THR A 830 18.10 38.10 -23.88
CA THR A 830 16.97 39.00 -24.09
C THR A 830 16.15 38.56 -25.30
N MET A 831 14.83 38.45 -25.14
CA MET A 831 13.91 38.12 -26.23
C MET A 831 12.77 39.13 -26.31
N ALA A 832 12.54 39.65 -27.51
CA ALA A 832 11.36 40.47 -27.79
C ALA A 832 10.10 39.58 -27.82
N PRO A 833 8.95 40.04 -27.30
CA PRO A 833 7.71 39.29 -27.40
C PRO A 833 7.27 39.12 -28.86
N PRO A 834 6.89 37.91 -29.31
CA PRO A 834 6.35 37.71 -30.64
C PRO A 834 5.00 38.42 -30.81
N SER A 835 4.67 38.78 -32.06
CA SER A 835 3.32 39.21 -32.42
C SER A 835 2.30 38.12 -32.08
N ALA A 836 1.16 38.48 -31.51
CA ALA A 836 0.09 37.54 -31.21
C ALA A 836 -0.38 36.81 -32.49
N TYR A 837 -0.49 35.49 -32.42
CA TYR A 837 -0.94 34.66 -33.53
C TYR A 837 -2.46 34.68 -33.60
N THR A 838 -3.04 35.09 -34.74
CA THR A 838 -4.48 35.21 -34.94
C THR A 838 -5.00 34.25 -35.99
N PHE A 839 -6.12 33.59 -35.71
CA PHE A 839 -6.79 32.67 -36.64
C PHE A 839 -8.32 32.72 -36.46
N GLY A 840 -9.06 32.30 -37.49
CA GLY A 840 -10.52 32.28 -37.46
C GLY A 840 -11.09 30.94 -36.98
N VAL A 841 -12.25 30.97 -36.31
CA VAL A 841 -13.03 29.75 -36.02
C VAL A 841 -14.32 29.79 -36.82
N VAL A 842 -14.42 28.91 -37.82
CA VAL A 842 -15.56 28.85 -38.73
C VAL A 842 -16.64 27.95 -38.13
N GLY A 843 -17.89 28.41 -38.13
CA GLY A 843 -19.03 27.58 -37.75
C GLY A 843 -19.26 26.42 -38.72
N VAL A 844 -19.75 25.29 -38.21
CA VAL A 844 -20.26 24.21 -39.05
C VAL A 844 -21.60 24.68 -39.63
N GLN A 845 -21.71 24.72 -40.96
CA GLN A 845 -23.01 24.85 -41.66
C GLN A 845 -23.69 23.49 -41.78
#